data_AF-A0A941KJI7-F1
#
_entry.id   AF-A0A941KJI7-F1
#
_cell.length_a   1.000
_cell.length_b   1.000
_cell.length_c   1.000
_cell.angle_alpha   90.00
_cell.angle_beta   90.00
_cell.angle_gamma   90.00
#
_symmetry.space_group_name_H-M   'P 1'
#
loop_
_entity.id
_entity.type
_entity.pdbx_description
1 polymer ?
#
loop_
_entity_poly.entity_id
_entity_poly.type
_entity_poly.pdbx_seq_one_letter_code
_entity_poly.pdbx_strand_id
1 'polypeptide(L)'
;MTKRVQFRLLSATILAGGLLATPAVAQTNSETSASDDFLHPYTGDINPFTGDINPFTGDISPFSGDINPFRGDINPFYGDINPFWGDISPFWGDINPFTGDINPFTGDINPFWGDISPFTGDINPFTGDISPFWETAGPAWGDINADWNALQTGSGDVTYADVSAELASLFNAAESVFGDAIENAGGSSFEEAILSPLLDKYGLDLDDADSLASFGAIERSFFFLDFYDSLMSYSGLDRVDHWMPSVNWSPALALEYNAGRNVVVGLVDFSLGDAAMANLRVQQGDRDYLDFNHGAAVASLIAAPIDGSGIMGVAPDAVIVAHNPFDESLTAGWSDVAGSVQQLSRMQADIINMSLGVPGWTFHQDWADVFTSRAVARQYDPSLFVVAAGNDGSPQSLDVDWSSVGRVNNILIVGSVGPTGQISNFSNRPGNACFLTGNGCQPGYRLMDRFLVAPGELVLVDDGEGGVTRQSGTSFAAPLVSGAAALVEGQWPWLSAGQVANVLLDSARDLGDPGVDAIYGAGLLDIEAALNPIDWDSVVMIDWRGRRHSVSDLYYGSGRLRFRSPYRNAVPVFELDQGMVRDYKIPLEDLRRVYNSSDSWSEADAYDYFADRLGAAYSRYGFNEQSRATRLMGQSGDTRLTAFASTADRQSLGFTRSVGFQTGLSFENTATGQSAELGIGEGALALSAQTGFGLFSDHRPASGGVNPVLGFASGGAYAATRWQAGPLTTMRAGITSTHEELEYVMPGTGEVTPLVDGLEAYEAMALNFGLTRALTPDLTLDVDFTHLYEATGLLGAQASGPLSFSGGSDTSSVSIGVGQDLSHRLRFNASATLATTSFDTLGDGAFTLAENIVSTAYQFSLEYAGLLNRQDVARVSLIQPLHTENGALRFNTTDIVDRTTGELGLVSQDWEIGGDRAMISEVIYSAPLPGRNMSFTGFVRVNLNETSTYTLHGDFGAGASIRWAF
;
A
#
# COMPACT_ATOMS: atom_id res chain seq x y z
N MET A 1 -58.97 31.29 23.60
CA MET A 1 -57.93 31.12 24.64
C MET A 1 -56.66 30.65 23.92
N THR A 2 -55.57 31.41 23.83
CA THR A 2 -54.59 31.82 24.87
C THR A 2 -53.90 30.61 25.53
N LYS A 3 -52.56 30.47 25.51
CA LYS A 3 -51.48 31.41 25.10
C LYS A 3 -50.24 30.63 24.59
N ARG A 4 -49.58 31.15 23.54
CA ARG A 4 -48.12 30.97 23.34
C ARG A 4 -47.39 32.08 24.11
N VAL A 5 -46.11 31.88 24.44
CA VAL A 5 -45.19 32.91 24.90
C VAL A 5 -44.06 33.02 23.87
N GLN A 6 -43.74 34.24 23.45
CA GLN A 6 -42.54 34.55 22.66
C GLN A 6 -41.56 35.32 23.54
N PHE A 7 -40.28 34.97 23.50
CA PHE A 7 -39.22 35.92 23.83
C PHE A 7 -38.93 36.79 22.61
N ARG A 8 -38.60 38.07 22.86
CA ARG A 8 -38.12 39.01 21.85
C ARG A 8 -36.62 39.19 22.02
N LEU A 9 -35.84 38.98 20.96
CA LEU A 9 -34.53 39.62 20.87
C LEU A 9 -34.71 41.12 20.56
N LEU A 10 -33.77 41.94 21.00
CA LEU A 10 -33.64 43.32 20.55
C LEU A 10 -32.72 43.37 19.32
N SER A 11 -33.22 43.88 18.21
CA SER A 11 -32.37 44.30 17.08
C SER A 11 -31.71 45.63 17.42
N ALA A 12 -30.38 45.69 17.37
CA ALA A 12 -29.61 46.93 17.49
C ALA A 12 -28.88 47.19 16.16
N THR A 13 -29.47 48.06 15.32
CA THR A 13 -28.88 48.43 14.03
C THR A 13 -27.70 49.38 14.24
N ILE A 14 -26.50 48.99 13.81
CA ILE A 14 -25.35 49.89 13.67
C ILE A 14 -25.01 49.99 12.19
N LEU A 15 -24.84 51.22 11.69
CA LEU A 15 -24.38 51.46 10.32
C LEU A 15 -22.86 51.31 10.26
N ALA A 16 -22.40 50.32 9.49
CA ALA A 16 -21.05 50.29 8.94
C ALA A 16 -21.20 50.27 7.41
N GLY A 17 -21.03 51.43 6.76
CA GLY A 17 -21.27 51.59 5.33
C GLY A 17 -20.00 51.96 4.59
N GLY A 18 -19.67 51.18 3.55
CA GLY A 18 -18.74 51.59 2.49
C GLY A 18 -17.29 51.12 2.63
N LEU A 19 -17.04 49.86 2.27
CA LEU A 19 -15.88 49.46 1.44
C LEU A 19 -16.04 48.00 0.96
N LEU A 20 -16.90 47.82 -0.05
CA LEU A 20 -16.96 46.62 -0.89
C LEU A 20 -17.02 47.08 -2.34
N ALA A 21 -15.95 46.84 -3.09
CA ALA A 21 -15.87 47.08 -4.52
C ALA A 21 -15.73 45.72 -5.21
N THR A 22 -16.75 45.31 -5.95
CA THR A 22 -16.74 44.06 -6.71
C THR A 22 -15.74 44.13 -7.86
N PRO A 23 -14.88 43.13 -8.07
CA PRO A 23 -14.05 43.06 -9.27
C PRO A 23 -14.95 42.88 -10.49
N ALA A 24 -14.80 43.76 -11.49
CA ALA A 24 -15.51 43.66 -12.76
C ALA A 24 -14.59 43.00 -13.81
N VAL A 25 -15.09 41.96 -14.47
CA VAL A 25 -14.37 41.26 -15.55
C VAL A 25 -14.10 42.20 -16.72
N ALA A 26 -12.86 42.25 -17.19
CA ALA A 26 -12.47 42.97 -18.40
C ALA A 26 -11.41 42.18 -19.19
N GLN A 27 -11.81 41.61 -20.33
CA GLN A 27 -10.88 40.97 -21.27
C GLN A 27 -10.27 41.97 -22.26
N THR A 28 -8.96 41.82 -22.52
CA THR A 28 -8.24 42.03 -23.81
C THR A 28 -8.60 43.29 -24.64
N ASN A 29 -7.67 44.18 -24.98
CA ASN A 29 -6.61 43.91 -25.97
C ASN A 29 -5.61 45.06 -26.20
N SER A 30 -4.52 44.74 -26.92
CA SER A 30 -3.70 45.57 -27.83
C SER A 30 -2.89 46.79 -27.35
N GLU A 31 -1.57 46.61 -27.42
CA GLU A 31 -0.60 47.42 -28.23
C GLU A 31 0.39 48.44 -27.60
N THR A 32 1.64 48.33 -28.11
CA THR A 32 2.71 49.36 -28.27
C THR A 32 3.55 49.87 -27.08
N SER A 33 4.60 49.10 -26.76
CA SER A 33 6.04 49.43 -26.98
C SER A 33 6.74 50.65 -26.34
N ALA A 34 8.06 50.47 -26.10
CA ALA A 34 9.12 51.47 -25.80
C ALA A 34 9.19 52.01 -24.35
N SER A 35 10.38 52.23 -23.74
CA SER A 35 11.79 51.95 -24.15
C SER A 35 12.76 52.20 -22.97
N ASP A 36 13.86 51.41 -22.90
CA ASP A 36 15.21 51.68 -22.34
C ASP A 36 15.31 52.16 -20.86
N ASP A 37 16.40 52.00 -20.09
CA ASP A 37 17.80 51.50 -20.26
C ASP A 37 18.21 50.94 -18.84
N PHE A 38 19.40 50.47 -18.41
CA PHE A 38 20.80 50.45 -18.86
C PHE A 38 21.56 49.39 -18.00
N LEU A 39 22.74 48.89 -18.45
CA LEU A 39 23.76 48.09 -17.71
C LEU A 39 23.42 46.58 -17.49
N HIS A 40 24.31 45.60 -17.67
CA HIS A 40 25.64 45.51 -18.31
C HIS A 40 26.01 44.02 -18.51
N PRO A 41 26.55 43.58 -19.67
CA PRO A 41 27.24 42.29 -19.79
C PRO A 41 28.78 42.45 -19.82
N TYR A 42 29.50 41.53 -19.17
CA TYR A 42 30.94 41.30 -19.38
C TYR A 42 31.16 39.90 -19.96
N THR A 43 32.15 39.74 -20.83
CA THR A 43 32.45 38.49 -21.56
C THR A 43 33.92 38.09 -21.33
N GLY A 44 34.19 36.78 -21.23
CA GLY A 44 35.55 36.24 -21.13
C GLY A 44 35.58 34.75 -20.73
N ASP A 45 36.13 33.92 -21.61
CA ASP A 45 36.21 32.45 -21.47
C ASP A 45 37.53 31.94 -20.85
N ILE A 46 37.57 30.61 -20.64
CA ILE A 46 38.73 29.68 -20.71
C ILE A 46 39.14 28.96 -19.39
N ASN A 47 38.75 27.68 -19.36
CA ASN A 47 39.39 26.45 -18.84
C ASN A 47 39.98 26.37 -17.41
N PRO A 48 39.56 25.35 -16.61
CA PRO A 48 40.34 24.83 -15.49
C PRO A 48 41.33 23.73 -15.93
N PHE A 49 42.56 23.76 -15.39
CA PHE A 49 43.46 22.61 -15.33
C PHE A 49 44.39 22.75 -14.12
N THR A 50 44.14 21.98 -13.06
CA THR A 50 45.08 21.74 -11.95
C THR A 50 44.81 20.39 -11.34
N GLY A 51 45.86 19.60 -11.09
CA GLY A 51 45.81 18.45 -10.19
C GLY A 51 47.15 18.33 -9.46
N ASP A 52 47.09 18.14 -8.14
CA ASP A 52 48.07 17.38 -7.33
C ASP A 52 47.62 17.29 -5.85
N ILE A 53 46.66 16.40 -5.61
CA ILE A 53 46.74 15.26 -4.66
C ILE A 53 47.27 15.50 -3.21
N ASN A 54 46.31 15.38 -2.26
CA ASN A 54 46.37 14.72 -0.93
C ASN A 54 47.21 15.32 0.24
N PRO A 55 46.93 14.95 1.52
CA PRO A 55 46.01 13.89 2.00
C PRO A 55 44.87 14.30 2.99
N PHE A 56 43.84 13.45 3.03
CA PHE A 56 42.72 13.19 3.99
C PHE A 56 42.65 14.00 5.32
N THR A 57 41.48 14.36 5.87
CA THR A 57 40.26 13.53 6.10
C THR A 57 38.96 14.37 6.22
N GLY A 58 37.80 13.80 5.86
CA GLY A 58 36.44 14.30 6.21
C GLY A 58 35.44 14.26 5.04
N ASP A 59 34.23 13.77 5.28
CA ASP A 59 33.19 13.54 4.26
C ASP A 59 32.33 14.77 3.91
N ILE A 60 31.73 14.76 2.71
CA ILE A 60 30.34 15.18 2.38
C ILE A 60 30.13 15.17 0.83
N SER A 61 29.04 14.55 0.38
CA SER A 61 28.50 14.48 -1.01
C SER A 61 27.61 15.72 -1.35
N PRO A 62 27.00 15.95 -2.54
CA PRO A 62 26.69 15.02 -3.66
C PRO A 62 26.84 15.63 -5.09
N PHE A 63 25.91 15.30 -6.01
CA PHE A 63 25.72 15.70 -7.43
C PHE A 63 26.52 14.90 -8.48
N SER A 64 26.09 14.71 -9.74
CA SER A 64 24.75 14.59 -10.41
C SER A 64 25.00 14.41 -11.93
N GLY A 65 24.14 13.74 -12.71
CA GLY A 65 24.24 13.76 -14.18
C GLY A 65 23.37 12.73 -14.93
N ASP A 66 22.95 13.07 -16.15
CA ASP A 66 21.98 12.31 -16.96
C ASP A 66 22.56 11.07 -17.67
N ILE A 67 21.74 10.02 -17.80
CA ILE A 67 21.85 9.03 -18.88
C ILE A 67 20.44 8.72 -19.40
N ASN A 68 20.28 8.68 -20.74
CA ASN A 68 19.09 8.19 -21.45
C ASN A 68 19.55 7.34 -22.67
N PRO A 69 18.71 6.44 -23.21
CA PRO A 69 19.18 5.10 -23.60
C PRO A 69 19.61 4.91 -25.06
N PHE A 70 20.64 4.08 -25.29
CA PHE A 70 20.91 3.45 -26.59
C PHE A 70 21.56 2.06 -26.48
N ARG A 71 21.47 1.29 -27.58
CA ARG A 71 21.86 -0.14 -27.70
C ARG A 71 23.31 -0.28 -28.25
N GLY A 72 24.06 -1.29 -27.80
CA GLY A 72 25.30 -1.76 -28.47
C GLY A 72 26.34 -2.38 -27.54
N ASP A 73 27.11 -3.35 -28.05
CA ASP A 73 27.99 -4.24 -27.27
C ASP A 73 29.30 -3.59 -26.76
N ILE A 74 29.68 -3.85 -25.50
CA ILE A 74 31.06 -3.74 -24.99
C ILE A 74 31.36 -4.85 -23.97
N ASN A 75 32.51 -5.51 -24.12
CA ASN A 75 33.17 -6.45 -23.18
C ASN A 75 34.70 -6.38 -23.53
N PRO A 76 35.71 -6.81 -22.71
CA PRO A 76 35.69 -7.31 -21.32
C PRO A 76 36.81 -6.73 -20.39
N PHE A 77 36.73 -6.99 -19.07
CA PHE A 77 37.83 -7.24 -18.09
C PHE A 77 37.20 -7.75 -16.77
N TYR A 78 37.50 -8.91 -16.16
CA TYR A 78 38.75 -9.49 -15.58
C TYR A 78 39.23 -8.88 -14.23
N GLY A 79 38.95 -9.57 -13.10
CA GLY A 79 39.74 -9.51 -11.85
C GLY A 79 38.96 -9.34 -10.53
N ASP A 80 39.19 -10.21 -9.54
CA ASP A 80 38.44 -10.28 -8.27
C ASP A 80 38.94 -9.33 -7.16
N ILE A 81 38.03 -8.81 -6.33
CA ILE A 81 38.31 -8.33 -4.96
C ILE A 81 37.15 -8.68 -4.01
N ASN A 82 37.45 -9.43 -2.95
CA ASN A 82 36.68 -9.58 -1.70
C ASN A 82 37.70 -9.38 -0.55
N PRO A 83 37.35 -8.76 0.62
CA PRO A 83 36.69 -9.56 1.68
C PRO A 83 35.88 -8.80 2.79
N PHE A 84 35.15 -9.60 3.59
CA PHE A 84 34.56 -9.33 4.94
C PHE A 84 33.28 -8.47 5.03
N TRP A 85 32.31 -8.73 5.93
CA TRP A 85 31.73 -9.91 6.62
C TRP A 85 30.82 -9.36 7.75
N GLY A 86 29.53 -9.74 7.82
CA GLY A 86 28.63 -9.42 8.96
C GLY A 86 27.36 -8.62 8.60
N ASP A 87 26.26 -8.88 9.32
CA ASP A 87 24.87 -8.53 8.94
C ASP A 87 24.47 -7.06 9.11
N ILE A 88 23.74 -6.51 8.13
CA ILE A 88 22.80 -5.39 8.29
C ILE A 88 21.62 -5.54 7.32
N SER A 89 20.40 -5.67 7.84
CA SER A 89 19.13 -5.41 7.14
C SER A 89 18.49 -4.16 7.77
N PRO A 90 17.79 -3.27 7.02
CA PRO A 90 16.45 -3.59 6.52
C PRO A 90 15.97 -2.93 5.20
N PHE A 91 15.54 -3.76 4.23
CA PHE A 91 14.47 -3.54 3.23
C PHE A 91 14.51 -2.42 2.15
N TRP A 92 13.66 -2.65 1.13
CA TRP A 92 13.14 -1.76 0.06
C TRP A 92 13.90 -1.65 -1.29
N GLY A 93 13.26 -2.13 -2.37
CA GLY A 93 13.40 -1.62 -3.74
C GLY A 93 14.09 -2.53 -4.76
N ASP A 94 13.50 -2.65 -5.96
CA ASP A 94 14.00 -3.48 -7.06
C ASP A 94 15.32 -3.00 -7.69
N ILE A 95 16.19 -3.96 -8.03
CA ILE A 95 17.15 -3.82 -9.13
C ILE A 95 17.21 -5.12 -9.94
N ASN A 96 16.81 -5.05 -11.20
CA ASN A 96 17.20 -6.00 -12.25
C ASN A 96 17.44 -5.19 -13.53
N PRO A 97 18.61 -5.34 -14.19
CA PRO A 97 18.62 -6.27 -15.32
C PRO A 97 19.91 -7.10 -15.44
N PHE A 98 19.74 -8.35 -15.90
CA PHE A 98 20.83 -9.26 -16.23
C PHE A 98 21.84 -8.70 -17.26
N THR A 99 23.12 -8.66 -16.89
CA THR A 99 24.25 -8.64 -17.85
C THR A 99 25.40 -9.52 -17.34
N GLY A 100 25.49 -10.76 -17.83
CA GLY A 100 26.55 -11.70 -17.49
C GLY A 100 26.49 -12.97 -18.35
N ASP A 101 27.64 -13.44 -18.82
CA ASP A 101 27.73 -14.59 -19.73
C ASP A 101 27.42 -15.92 -19.02
N ILE A 102 26.41 -16.65 -19.50
CA ILE A 102 26.21 -18.07 -19.12
C ILE A 102 27.36 -18.90 -19.73
N ASN A 103 28.27 -19.39 -18.88
CA ASN A 103 29.19 -20.46 -19.24
C ASN A 103 28.78 -21.79 -18.56
N PRO A 104 28.90 -22.94 -19.25
CA PRO A 104 28.36 -24.20 -18.76
C PRO A 104 29.25 -24.84 -17.68
N PHE A 105 28.65 -25.14 -16.52
CA PHE A 105 29.21 -25.87 -15.37
C PHE A 105 30.44 -25.25 -14.68
N THR A 106 30.20 -24.50 -13.60
CA THR A 106 30.61 -24.82 -12.20
C THR A 106 30.23 -23.65 -11.29
N GLY A 107 29.40 -23.91 -10.28
CA GLY A 107 28.89 -22.92 -9.32
C GLY A 107 27.47 -23.28 -8.90
N ASP A 108 27.17 -23.17 -7.61
CA ASP A 108 25.99 -23.80 -7.02
C ASP A 108 24.69 -23.07 -7.34
N ILE A 109 23.71 -23.83 -7.83
CA ILE A 109 22.32 -23.41 -7.99
C ILE A 109 21.50 -24.36 -7.10
N ASN A 110 21.22 -23.94 -5.87
CA ASN A 110 20.33 -24.66 -4.95
C ASN A 110 18.87 -24.46 -5.42
N PRO A 111 18.17 -25.47 -5.96
CA PRO A 111 16.94 -25.26 -6.70
C PRO A 111 15.67 -25.15 -5.83
N PHE A 112 15.81 -24.83 -4.53
CA PHE A 112 14.71 -24.84 -3.55
C PHE A 112 14.68 -23.68 -2.54
N TRP A 113 15.77 -22.93 -2.33
CA TRP A 113 15.87 -22.01 -1.18
C TRP A 113 16.40 -20.62 -1.54
N GLY A 114 15.49 -19.67 -1.67
CA GLY A 114 15.72 -18.24 -1.45
C GLY A 114 14.54 -17.69 -0.63
N ASP A 115 14.82 -17.15 0.55
CA ASP A 115 13.90 -16.52 1.52
C ASP A 115 12.42 -16.97 1.48
N ILE A 116 12.17 -18.28 1.60
CA ILE A 116 10.83 -18.82 1.86
C ILE A 116 10.48 -18.62 3.34
N SER A 117 10.19 -17.38 3.71
CA SER A 117 9.54 -17.06 5.00
C SER A 117 8.07 -17.49 4.88
N PRO A 118 7.58 -18.50 5.63
CA PRO A 118 6.32 -19.18 5.35
C PRO A 118 5.09 -18.42 5.85
N PHE A 119 4.85 -17.25 5.24
CA PHE A 119 3.71 -16.33 5.42
C PHE A 119 3.62 -15.65 6.80
N THR A 120 3.29 -14.36 6.81
CA THR A 120 3.19 -13.55 8.03
C THR A 120 1.82 -13.71 8.73
N GLY A 121 1.44 -14.94 9.08
CA GLY A 121 0.15 -15.24 9.70
C GLY A 121 0.16 -16.47 10.61
N ASP A 122 -0.16 -16.27 11.89
CA ASP A 122 -0.31 -17.35 12.89
C ASP A 122 -1.47 -18.31 12.54
N ILE A 123 -1.19 -19.37 11.77
CA ILE A 123 -2.08 -20.52 11.62
C ILE A 123 -1.43 -21.71 12.32
N ASN A 124 -1.96 -22.09 13.48
CA ASN A 124 -1.20 -22.88 14.43
C ASN A 124 -2.02 -23.96 15.17
N PRO A 125 -1.83 -25.25 14.82
CA PRO A 125 -2.25 -26.39 15.63
C PRO A 125 -1.11 -27.00 16.47
N PHE A 126 0.14 -26.57 16.25
CA PHE A 126 1.32 -27.01 17.00
C PHE A 126 1.60 -26.06 18.19
N THR A 127 2.48 -26.46 19.10
CA THR A 127 2.94 -25.57 20.20
C THR A 127 4.33 -24.99 19.94
N GLY A 128 4.76 -24.98 18.69
CA GLY A 128 6.01 -24.40 18.22
C GLY A 128 5.96 -24.15 16.72
N ASP A 129 6.62 -23.08 16.30
CA ASP A 129 6.88 -22.73 14.90
C ASP A 129 7.96 -23.67 14.32
N ILE A 130 7.74 -24.18 13.10
CA ILE A 130 8.69 -25.07 12.40
C ILE A 130 9.61 -24.31 11.43
N SER A 131 9.38 -23.02 11.18
CA SER A 131 10.22 -22.19 10.31
C SER A 131 11.69 -22.20 10.74
N PRO A 132 12.05 -22.07 12.04
CA PRO A 132 13.45 -22.10 12.48
C PRO A 132 14.16 -23.45 12.25
N PHE A 133 13.41 -24.55 12.05
CA PHE A 133 13.99 -25.81 11.59
C PHE A 133 14.34 -25.73 10.11
N TRP A 134 13.40 -25.32 9.25
CA TRP A 134 13.65 -25.26 7.80
C TRP A 134 14.66 -24.18 7.39
N GLU A 135 14.73 -23.06 8.12
CA GLU A 135 15.80 -22.04 8.03
C GLU A 135 17.22 -22.62 8.15
N THR A 136 17.39 -23.76 8.85
CA THR A 136 18.70 -24.39 9.08
C THR A 136 18.86 -25.71 8.32
N ALA A 137 17.79 -26.50 8.19
CA ALA A 137 17.78 -27.78 7.48
C ALA A 137 17.94 -27.62 5.95
N GLY A 138 17.37 -26.57 5.36
CA GLY A 138 17.52 -26.27 3.92
C GLY A 138 18.97 -25.99 3.51
N PRO A 139 19.66 -25.03 4.16
CA PRO A 139 21.09 -24.79 3.95
C PRO A 139 21.96 -26.01 4.26
N ALA A 140 21.72 -26.71 5.37
CA ALA A 140 22.49 -27.90 5.74
C ALA A 140 22.41 -29.02 4.70
N TRP A 141 21.24 -29.23 4.05
CA TRP A 141 21.15 -30.15 2.92
C TRP A 141 21.92 -29.67 1.69
N GLY A 142 21.98 -28.36 1.45
CA GLY A 142 22.82 -27.75 0.41
C GLY A 142 24.30 -28.07 0.61
N ASP A 143 24.81 -27.86 1.83
CA ASP A 143 26.20 -28.16 2.21
C ASP A 143 26.51 -29.66 2.06
N ILE A 144 25.68 -30.54 2.65
CA ILE A 144 25.77 -32.01 2.51
C ILE A 144 25.85 -32.43 1.03
N ASN A 145 24.99 -31.84 0.19
CA ASN A 145 24.92 -32.21 -1.22
C ASN A 145 26.13 -31.70 -2.02
N ALA A 146 26.71 -30.55 -1.65
CA ALA A 146 27.93 -30.02 -2.23
C ALA A 146 29.16 -30.87 -1.87
N ASP A 147 29.32 -31.26 -0.60
CA ASP A 147 30.42 -32.10 -0.14
C ASP A 147 30.32 -33.53 -0.69
N TRP A 148 29.10 -34.08 -0.82
CA TRP A 148 28.87 -35.36 -1.50
C TRP A 148 29.15 -35.29 -3.00
N ASN A 149 28.92 -34.14 -3.66
CA ASN A 149 29.37 -33.91 -5.03
C ASN A 149 30.89 -33.83 -5.12
N ALA A 150 31.56 -33.16 -4.19
CA ALA A 150 33.02 -33.05 -4.13
C ALA A 150 33.71 -34.42 -3.99
N LEU A 151 33.09 -35.37 -3.27
CA LEU A 151 33.52 -36.77 -3.22
C LEU A 151 33.41 -37.47 -4.58
N GLN A 152 32.30 -37.31 -5.28
CA GLN A 152 32.07 -37.95 -6.59
C GLN A 152 32.93 -37.34 -7.72
N THR A 153 33.33 -36.07 -7.61
CA THR A 153 34.27 -35.42 -8.54
C THR A 153 35.75 -35.54 -8.13
N GLY A 154 36.04 -35.96 -6.90
CA GLY A 154 37.39 -36.11 -6.36
C GLY A 154 38.10 -34.79 -6.04
N SER A 155 37.33 -33.78 -5.58
CA SER A 155 37.78 -32.39 -5.40
C SER A 155 37.46 -31.83 -4.01
N GLY A 156 38.13 -32.34 -2.97
CA GLY A 156 38.03 -31.84 -1.60
C GLY A 156 38.92 -32.64 -0.62
N ASP A 157 38.95 -32.22 0.64
CA ASP A 157 39.56 -32.96 1.77
C ASP A 157 38.49 -33.72 2.62
N VAL A 158 37.31 -33.92 2.03
CA VAL A 158 36.09 -34.54 2.62
C VAL A 158 36.14 -36.07 2.53
N THR A 159 35.42 -36.80 3.38
CA THR A 159 35.18 -38.24 3.25
C THR A 159 33.68 -38.61 3.38
N TYR A 160 33.29 -39.80 2.90
CA TYR A 160 31.92 -40.32 3.09
C TYR A 160 31.51 -40.46 4.57
N ALA A 161 32.46 -40.55 5.49
CA ALA A 161 32.17 -40.57 6.93
C ALA A 161 31.78 -39.20 7.48
N ASP A 162 32.22 -38.11 6.84
CA ASP A 162 31.84 -36.75 7.20
C ASP A 162 30.40 -36.48 6.72
N VAL A 163 30.10 -36.77 5.44
CA VAL A 163 28.74 -36.73 4.88
C VAL A 163 27.75 -37.58 5.68
N SER A 164 28.14 -38.79 6.12
CA SER A 164 27.32 -39.64 6.99
C SER A 164 27.03 -38.98 8.35
N ALA A 165 28.03 -38.32 8.95
CA ALA A 165 27.86 -37.60 10.21
C ALA A 165 26.98 -36.33 10.07
N GLU A 166 27.01 -35.66 8.92
CA GLU A 166 26.18 -34.50 8.62
C GLU A 166 24.71 -34.91 8.37
N LEU A 167 24.47 -35.97 7.60
CA LEU A 167 23.15 -36.60 7.45
C LEU A 167 22.60 -37.01 8.82
N ALA A 168 23.40 -37.67 9.65
CA ALA A 168 23.01 -38.01 11.02
C ALA A 168 22.67 -36.75 11.84
N SER A 169 23.42 -35.65 11.69
CA SER A 169 23.11 -34.37 12.37
C SER A 169 21.76 -33.79 11.91
N LEU A 170 21.44 -33.85 10.61
CA LEU A 170 20.15 -33.44 10.05
C LEU A 170 19.00 -34.30 10.58
N PHE A 171 19.17 -35.61 10.66
CA PHE A 171 18.16 -36.53 11.20
C PHE A 171 17.93 -36.34 12.70
N ASN A 172 19.00 -36.13 13.49
CA ASN A 172 18.88 -35.80 14.93
C ASN A 172 18.15 -34.46 15.15
N ALA A 173 18.39 -33.47 14.29
CA ALA A 173 17.68 -32.18 14.35
C ALA A 173 16.18 -32.36 14.03
N ALA A 174 15.84 -33.17 13.03
CA ALA A 174 14.45 -33.49 12.68
C ALA A 174 13.75 -34.30 13.78
N GLU A 175 14.39 -35.31 14.37
CA GLU A 175 13.83 -36.06 15.51
C GLU A 175 13.53 -35.14 16.69
N SER A 176 14.41 -34.15 16.97
CA SER A 176 14.21 -33.16 18.03
C SER A 176 13.03 -32.19 17.79
N VAL A 177 12.42 -32.18 16.59
CA VAL A 177 11.29 -31.31 16.23
C VAL A 177 10.02 -32.12 16.00
N PHE A 178 10.11 -33.22 15.25
CA PHE A 178 8.96 -34.02 14.82
C PHE A 178 8.74 -35.30 15.65
N GLY A 179 9.72 -35.77 16.43
CA GLY A 179 9.67 -37.04 17.16
C GLY A 179 8.46 -37.17 18.09
N ASP A 180 8.20 -36.15 18.92
CA ASP A 180 7.01 -36.10 19.80
C ASP A 180 5.70 -36.18 18.99
N ALA A 181 5.62 -35.55 17.81
CA ALA A 181 4.42 -35.58 16.97
C ALA A 181 4.20 -36.96 16.32
N ILE A 182 5.28 -37.59 15.85
CA ILE A 182 5.29 -38.93 15.27
C ILE A 182 4.85 -39.98 16.32
N GLU A 183 5.44 -39.95 17.53
CA GLU A 183 5.05 -40.85 18.63
C GLU A 183 3.58 -40.68 19.03
N ASN A 184 3.08 -39.43 19.10
CA ASN A 184 1.68 -39.17 19.46
C ASN A 184 0.69 -39.57 18.35
N ALA A 185 1.09 -39.54 17.07
CA ALA A 185 0.24 -39.90 15.93
C ALA A 185 0.19 -41.41 15.67
N GLY A 186 1.35 -42.09 15.68
CA GLY A 186 1.47 -43.50 15.30
C GLY A 186 1.79 -44.48 16.42
N GLY A 187 2.40 -44.01 17.53
CA GLY A 187 2.93 -44.89 18.59
C GLY A 187 4.24 -45.60 18.25
N SER A 188 4.89 -45.20 17.15
CA SER A 188 6.24 -45.62 16.72
C SER A 188 7.20 -44.43 16.81
N SER A 189 8.50 -44.70 16.89
CA SER A 189 9.53 -43.65 16.95
C SER A 189 9.81 -43.02 15.59
N PHE A 190 10.56 -41.92 15.58
CA PHE A 190 11.10 -41.28 14.36
C PHE A 190 11.86 -42.28 13.47
N GLU A 191 12.67 -43.13 14.08
CA GLU A 191 13.40 -44.21 13.39
C GLU A 191 12.46 -45.19 12.67
N GLU A 192 11.44 -45.69 13.37
CA GLU A 192 10.48 -46.67 12.83
C GLU A 192 9.54 -46.09 11.76
N ALA A 193 9.19 -44.80 11.87
CA ALA A 193 8.19 -44.15 11.02
C ALA A 193 8.77 -43.36 9.83
N ILE A 194 9.98 -42.79 9.97
CA ILE A 194 10.61 -41.92 8.97
C ILE A 194 11.90 -42.55 8.45
N LEU A 195 12.90 -42.73 9.33
CA LEU A 195 14.28 -42.92 8.87
C LEU A 195 14.54 -44.32 8.30
N SER A 196 14.21 -45.39 9.02
CA SER A 196 14.37 -46.76 8.51
C SER A 196 13.57 -47.00 7.21
N PRO A 197 12.27 -46.62 7.09
CA PRO A 197 11.54 -46.74 5.83
C PRO A 197 12.14 -45.95 4.66
N LEU A 198 12.70 -44.76 4.91
CA LEU A 198 13.34 -43.93 3.90
C LEU A 198 14.68 -44.53 3.44
N LEU A 199 15.52 -44.98 4.37
CA LEU A 199 16.78 -45.66 4.05
C LEU A 199 16.54 -46.97 3.29
N ASP A 200 15.56 -47.79 3.70
CA ASP A 200 15.14 -49.01 2.99
C ASP A 200 14.61 -48.70 1.57
N LYS A 201 13.83 -47.62 1.38
CA LYS A 201 13.31 -47.19 0.07
C LYS A 201 14.42 -46.91 -0.94
N TYR A 202 15.54 -46.35 -0.49
CA TYR A 202 16.69 -46.00 -1.33
C TYR A 202 17.84 -47.01 -1.28
N GLY A 203 17.76 -48.03 -0.42
CA GLY A 203 18.84 -49.00 -0.19
C GLY A 203 20.09 -48.38 0.43
N LEU A 204 19.93 -47.29 1.17
CA LEU A 204 21.02 -46.45 1.67
C LEU A 204 21.47 -46.89 3.07
N ASP A 205 22.63 -47.53 3.15
CA ASP A 205 23.33 -47.77 4.42
C ASP A 205 24.28 -46.60 4.71
N LEU A 206 24.15 -45.98 5.89
CA LEU A 206 24.95 -44.83 6.32
C LEU A 206 26.31 -45.24 6.93
N ASP A 207 26.46 -46.50 7.37
CA ASP A 207 27.73 -47.07 7.86
C ASP A 207 28.60 -47.62 6.71
N ASP A 208 28.05 -47.76 5.49
CA ASP A 208 28.78 -48.22 4.30
C ASP A 208 29.09 -47.09 3.30
N ALA A 209 30.39 -46.84 3.11
CA ALA A 209 30.87 -45.86 2.14
C ALA A 209 30.67 -46.29 0.67
N ASP A 210 30.59 -47.59 0.36
CA ASP A 210 30.29 -48.04 -1.01
C ASP A 210 28.82 -47.78 -1.37
N SER A 211 27.90 -47.88 -0.39
CA SER A 211 26.50 -47.42 -0.47
C SER A 211 26.43 -45.92 -0.79
N LEU A 212 27.01 -45.08 0.06
CA LEU A 212 27.03 -43.61 -0.13
C LEU A 212 27.71 -43.19 -1.44
N ALA A 213 28.76 -43.91 -1.88
CA ALA A 213 29.43 -43.64 -3.14
C ALA A 213 28.58 -43.97 -4.37
N SER A 214 27.71 -44.97 -4.28
CA SER A 214 26.82 -45.39 -5.38
C SER A 214 25.66 -44.44 -5.64
N PHE A 215 25.32 -43.58 -4.68
CA PHE A 215 24.08 -42.80 -4.65
C PHE A 215 24.16 -41.54 -5.56
N GLY A 216 23.35 -41.52 -6.62
CA GLY A 216 23.36 -40.48 -7.63
C GLY A 216 22.73 -39.15 -7.17
N ALA A 217 23.11 -38.03 -7.79
CA ALA A 217 22.56 -36.71 -7.47
C ALA A 217 21.02 -36.61 -7.64
N ILE A 218 20.44 -37.37 -8.57
CA ILE A 218 18.99 -37.47 -8.76
C ILE A 218 18.35 -38.22 -7.58
N GLU A 219 18.94 -39.35 -7.17
CA GLU A 219 18.45 -40.19 -6.07
C GLU A 219 18.55 -39.44 -4.73
N ARG A 220 19.65 -38.70 -4.51
CA ARG A 220 19.80 -37.72 -3.41
C ARG A 220 18.70 -36.67 -3.39
N SER A 221 18.34 -36.12 -4.55
CA SER A 221 17.28 -35.11 -4.65
C SER A 221 15.91 -35.69 -4.28
N PHE A 222 15.57 -36.88 -4.79
CA PHE A 222 14.33 -37.56 -4.41
C PHE A 222 14.32 -38.01 -2.93
N PHE A 223 15.45 -38.45 -2.38
CA PHE A 223 15.60 -38.79 -0.97
C PHE A 223 15.27 -37.61 -0.04
N PHE A 224 15.79 -36.40 -0.34
CA PHE A 224 15.48 -35.20 0.45
C PHE A 224 14.01 -34.77 0.30
N LEU A 225 13.42 -34.90 -0.90
CA LEU A 225 12.00 -34.61 -1.10
C LEU A 225 11.11 -35.60 -0.33
N ASP A 226 11.38 -36.91 -0.41
CA ASP A 226 10.70 -37.91 0.41
C ASP A 226 10.90 -37.64 1.91
N PHE A 227 12.08 -37.21 2.34
CA PHE A 227 12.35 -36.84 3.74
C PHE A 227 11.49 -35.65 4.18
N TYR A 228 11.49 -34.55 3.41
CA TYR A 228 10.64 -33.38 3.63
C TYR A 228 9.16 -33.76 3.69
N ASP A 229 8.68 -34.48 2.68
CA ASP A 229 7.30 -34.94 2.58
C ASP A 229 6.94 -35.89 3.75
N SER A 230 7.84 -36.77 4.17
CA SER A 230 7.61 -37.64 5.34
C SER A 230 7.41 -36.80 6.61
N LEU A 231 8.32 -35.87 6.89
CA LEU A 231 8.23 -35.00 8.08
C LEU A 231 6.98 -34.12 8.08
N MET A 232 6.62 -33.54 6.93
CA MET A 232 5.44 -32.66 6.81
C MET A 232 4.11 -33.41 7.02
N SER A 233 4.10 -34.75 6.96
CA SER A 233 2.96 -35.55 7.44
C SER A 233 2.64 -35.36 8.93
N TYR A 234 3.60 -34.83 9.70
CA TYR A 234 3.54 -34.63 11.14
C TYR A 234 3.78 -33.16 11.53
N SER A 235 3.56 -32.20 10.62
CA SER A 235 3.70 -30.76 10.87
C SER A 235 2.41 -30.08 11.35
N GLY A 236 1.24 -30.69 11.09
CA GLY A 236 -0.07 -30.05 11.28
C GLY A 236 -0.33 -28.85 10.36
N LEU A 237 0.48 -28.68 9.31
CA LEU A 237 0.31 -27.68 8.27
C LEU A 237 0.14 -28.40 6.92
N ASP A 238 -0.63 -27.82 6.03
CA ASP A 238 -0.70 -28.30 4.64
C ASP A 238 0.68 -28.18 3.99
N ARG A 239 1.07 -29.14 3.15
CA ARG A 239 2.40 -29.16 2.54
C ARG A 239 2.56 -28.00 1.55
N VAL A 240 3.60 -27.20 1.74
CA VAL A 240 4.09 -26.27 0.73
C VAL A 240 4.88 -27.08 -0.30
N ASP A 241 4.67 -26.80 -1.58
CA ASP A 241 5.41 -27.41 -2.68
C ASP A 241 5.94 -26.36 -3.67
N HIS A 242 7.00 -26.71 -4.41
CA HIS A 242 7.78 -25.77 -5.22
C HIS A 242 6.96 -25.01 -6.27
N TRP A 243 5.83 -25.57 -6.71
CA TRP A 243 4.96 -24.91 -7.69
C TRP A 243 4.34 -23.62 -7.13
N MET A 244 4.08 -23.54 -5.83
CA MET A 244 3.38 -22.42 -5.18
C MET A 244 4.12 -21.08 -5.35
N PRO A 245 5.39 -20.93 -4.88
CA PRO A 245 6.16 -19.72 -5.16
C PRO A 245 6.55 -19.58 -6.64
N SER A 246 6.60 -20.69 -7.41
CA SER A 246 6.91 -20.60 -8.85
C SER A 246 5.88 -19.78 -9.62
N VAL A 247 4.59 -19.84 -9.24
CA VAL A 247 3.48 -19.16 -9.92
C VAL A 247 2.87 -18.01 -9.11
N ASN A 248 3.59 -17.51 -8.10
CA ASN A 248 3.12 -16.47 -7.17
C ASN A 248 1.75 -16.81 -6.54
N TRP A 249 1.61 -18.03 -5.99
CA TRP A 249 0.42 -18.47 -5.27
C TRP A 249 0.68 -18.53 -3.76
N SER A 250 -0.34 -18.20 -2.97
CA SER A 250 -0.33 -18.40 -1.51
C SER A 250 -1.70 -18.81 -0.98
N PRO A 251 -1.76 -19.46 0.20
CA PRO A 251 -3.01 -19.74 0.91
C PRO A 251 -3.83 -18.47 1.19
N ALA A 252 -3.15 -17.35 1.48
CA ALA A 252 -3.79 -16.07 1.72
C ALA A 252 -4.48 -15.52 0.46
N LEU A 253 -3.79 -15.56 -0.69
CA LEU A 253 -4.33 -15.16 -1.99
C LEU A 253 -5.55 -16.02 -2.38
N ALA A 254 -5.45 -17.35 -2.22
CA ALA A 254 -6.54 -18.27 -2.50
C ALA A 254 -7.78 -18.01 -1.62
N LEU A 255 -7.59 -17.64 -0.35
CA LEU A 255 -8.67 -17.34 0.60
C LEU A 255 -9.27 -15.94 0.43
N GLU A 256 -8.51 -14.96 -0.04
CA GLU A 256 -9.02 -13.60 -0.31
C GLU A 256 -9.98 -13.57 -1.50
N TYR A 257 -9.57 -14.16 -2.63
CA TYR A 257 -10.33 -14.13 -3.89
C TYR A 257 -11.44 -15.21 -3.95
N ASN A 258 -11.73 -15.86 -2.82
CA ASN A 258 -12.64 -16.99 -2.68
C ASN A 258 -14.14 -16.60 -2.59
N ALA A 259 -14.48 -15.31 -2.70
CA ALA A 259 -15.71 -14.77 -2.12
C ALA A 259 -16.98 -14.82 -2.99
N GLY A 260 -16.89 -15.25 -4.26
CA GLY A 260 -17.93 -15.00 -5.27
C GLY A 260 -18.86 -16.17 -5.62
N ARG A 261 -18.29 -17.29 -6.10
CA ARG A 261 -19.02 -18.35 -6.81
C ARG A 261 -18.36 -19.71 -6.62
N ASN A 262 -19.17 -20.74 -6.43
CA ASN A 262 -18.78 -22.15 -6.60
C ASN A 262 -18.48 -22.43 -8.09
N VAL A 263 -17.32 -22.02 -8.59
CA VAL A 263 -16.88 -22.27 -9.97
C VAL A 263 -16.77 -23.78 -10.18
N VAL A 264 -17.37 -24.30 -11.24
CA VAL A 264 -17.42 -25.74 -11.51
C VAL A 264 -16.29 -26.14 -12.47
N VAL A 265 -15.33 -26.92 -12.00
CA VAL A 265 -14.20 -27.41 -12.83
C VAL A 265 -14.45 -28.87 -13.21
N GLY A 266 -14.60 -29.10 -14.51
CA GLY A 266 -14.86 -30.39 -15.12
C GLY A 266 -13.57 -31.12 -15.50
N LEU A 267 -13.41 -32.38 -15.07
CA LEU A 267 -12.27 -33.23 -15.44
C LEU A 267 -12.67 -34.24 -16.52
N VAL A 268 -11.97 -34.19 -17.65
CA VAL A 268 -11.92 -35.28 -18.64
C VAL A 268 -10.72 -36.15 -18.29
N ASP A 269 -10.84 -36.92 -17.22
CA ASP A 269 -9.76 -37.73 -16.63
C ASP A 269 -10.31 -39.06 -16.10
N PHE A 270 -9.46 -39.93 -15.56
CA PHE A 270 -9.87 -41.16 -14.87
C PHE A 270 -10.81 -40.87 -13.69
N SER A 271 -11.52 -41.91 -13.25
CA SER A 271 -12.52 -41.79 -12.19
C SER A 271 -11.87 -41.39 -10.86
N LEU A 272 -12.61 -40.69 -9.99
CA LEU A 272 -12.16 -40.33 -8.65
C LEU A 272 -12.63 -41.39 -7.66
N GLY A 273 -11.70 -42.00 -6.92
CA GLY A 273 -11.99 -43.06 -5.94
C GLY A 273 -12.62 -42.53 -4.65
N ASP A 274 -13.33 -43.40 -3.93
CA ASP A 274 -14.06 -43.08 -2.68
C ASP A 274 -13.17 -42.67 -1.48
N ALA A 275 -11.84 -42.67 -1.63
CA ALA A 275 -10.87 -42.52 -0.54
C ALA A 275 -10.08 -41.19 -0.54
N ALA A 276 -10.11 -40.42 -1.63
CA ALA A 276 -9.35 -39.18 -1.77
C ALA A 276 -10.16 -37.94 -1.34
N MET A 277 -9.53 -37.05 -0.57
CA MET A 277 -10.03 -35.70 -0.20
C MET A 277 -11.49 -35.62 0.28
N ALA A 278 -11.71 -35.79 1.59
CA ALA A 278 -13.03 -35.70 2.25
C ALA A 278 -13.79 -34.36 2.08
N ASN A 279 -13.13 -33.33 1.55
CA ASN A 279 -13.69 -32.00 1.32
C ASN A 279 -14.10 -31.73 -0.16
N LEU A 280 -13.69 -32.57 -1.12
CA LEU A 280 -14.11 -32.41 -2.53
C LEU A 280 -15.59 -32.76 -2.74
N ARG A 281 -16.34 -31.85 -3.36
CA ARG A 281 -17.76 -32.06 -3.73
C ARG A 281 -17.93 -32.80 -5.05
N VAL A 282 -17.32 -33.97 -5.16
CA VAL A 282 -17.28 -34.78 -6.38
C VAL A 282 -18.68 -35.20 -6.86
N GLN A 283 -18.94 -35.00 -8.16
CA GLN A 283 -19.93 -35.80 -8.90
C GLN A 283 -19.21 -36.69 -9.93
N GLN A 284 -19.29 -38.01 -9.74
CA GLN A 284 -18.71 -39.04 -10.63
C GLN A 284 -19.53 -39.21 -11.92
N GLY A 285 -18.87 -39.67 -12.99
CA GLY A 285 -19.46 -40.02 -14.29
C GLY A 285 -19.74 -41.52 -14.47
N ASP A 286 -20.21 -41.91 -15.66
CA ASP A 286 -20.77 -43.25 -15.94
C ASP A 286 -19.73 -44.41 -16.08
N ARG A 287 -18.49 -44.26 -15.59
CA ARG A 287 -17.42 -45.30 -15.62
C ARG A 287 -16.58 -45.24 -14.34
N ASP A 288 -16.12 -46.39 -13.87
CA ASP A 288 -15.57 -46.58 -12.51
C ASP A 288 -14.11 -47.09 -12.50
N TYR A 289 -13.31 -46.83 -13.55
CA TYR A 289 -11.93 -47.32 -13.63
C TYR A 289 -10.91 -46.28 -13.14
N LEU A 290 -10.02 -46.70 -12.25
CA LEU A 290 -8.91 -45.92 -11.69
C LEU A 290 -7.61 -46.35 -12.38
N ASP A 291 -6.75 -45.40 -12.78
CA ASP A 291 -5.40 -45.67 -13.28
C ASP A 291 -4.40 -44.77 -12.54
N PHE A 292 -3.51 -45.38 -11.75
CA PHE A 292 -2.56 -44.71 -10.83
C PHE A 292 -3.14 -43.55 -10.01
N ASN A 293 -4.47 -43.56 -9.79
CA ASN A 293 -5.26 -42.46 -9.22
C ASN A 293 -5.00 -41.08 -9.87
N HIS A 294 -4.61 -41.05 -11.15
CA HIS A 294 -4.26 -39.84 -11.91
C HIS A 294 -5.33 -38.74 -11.83
N GLY A 295 -6.62 -39.10 -11.89
CA GLY A 295 -7.71 -38.15 -11.73
C GLY A 295 -7.75 -37.47 -10.35
N ALA A 296 -7.38 -38.17 -9.27
CA ALA A 296 -7.31 -37.61 -7.93
C ALA A 296 -6.12 -36.65 -7.79
N ALA A 297 -4.95 -37.02 -8.32
CA ALA A 297 -3.78 -36.16 -8.42
C ALA A 297 -4.03 -34.89 -9.25
N VAL A 298 -4.78 -34.98 -10.34
CA VAL A 298 -5.20 -33.83 -11.15
C VAL A 298 -6.23 -32.97 -10.40
N ALA A 299 -7.18 -33.59 -9.68
CA ALA A 299 -8.16 -32.86 -8.86
C ALA A 299 -7.51 -32.11 -7.68
N SER A 300 -6.50 -32.69 -7.04
CA SER A 300 -5.89 -32.11 -5.84
C SER A 300 -5.19 -30.79 -6.11
N LEU A 301 -4.47 -30.67 -7.23
CA LEU A 301 -3.81 -29.43 -7.65
C LEU A 301 -4.80 -28.30 -7.98
N ILE A 302 -6.05 -28.62 -8.30
CA ILE A 302 -7.11 -27.63 -8.52
C ILE A 302 -7.74 -27.21 -7.20
N ALA A 303 -8.19 -28.17 -6.38
CA ALA A 303 -9.12 -27.90 -5.27
C ALA A 303 -8.93 -28.79 -4.02
N ALA A 304 -7.72 -29.29 -3.75
CA ALA A 304 -7.44 -29.80 -2.40
C ALA A 304 -7.59 -28.68 -1.35
N PRO A 305 -8.09 -28.98 -0.14
CA PRO A 305 -8.42 -27.98 0.87
C PRO A 305 -7.18 -27.29 1.45
N ILE A 306 -7.43 -26.26 2.26
CA ILE A 306 -6.44 -25.67 3.18
C ILE A 306 -7.00 -25.95 4.58
N ASP A 307 -6.59 -27.04 5.22
CA ASP A 307 -7.14 -27.50 6.51
C ASP A 307 -6.11 -27.98 7.56
N GLY A 308 -4.81 -27.81 7.27
CA GLY A 308 -3.69 -28.23 8.10
C GLY A 308 -3.19 -29.64 7.82
N SER A 309 -3.49 -30.21 6.64
CA SER A 309 -3.25 -31.62 6.33
C SER A 309 -3.14 -31.90 4.82
N GLY A 310 -2.18 -32.75 4.44
CA GLY A 310 -2.04 -33.18 3.05
C GLY A 310 -1.40 -32.10 2.18
N ILE A 311 -2.11 -31.65 1.14
CA ILE A 311 -1.65 -30.68 0.13
C ILE A 311 -2.78 -29.70 -0.21
N MET A 312 -2.42 -28.54 -0.73
CA MET A 312 -3.36 -27.49 -1.13
C MET A 312 -3.57 -27.47 -2.65
N GLY A 313 -4.80 -27.17 -3.07
CA GLY A 313 -5.13 -26.85 -4.46
C GLY A 313 -5.15 -25.33 -4.67
N VAL A 314 -4.98 -24.90 -5.92
CA VAL A 314 -4.96 -23.47 -6.28
C VAL A 314 -6.26 -22.74 -5.90
N ALA A 315 -7.41 -23.39 -6.03
CA ALA A 315 -8.76 -22.86 -5.80
C ALA A 315 -9.60 -23.81 -4.91
N PRO A 316 -9.41 -23.80 -3.58
CA PRO A 316 -9.92 -24.83 -2.67
C PRO A 316 -11.46 -24.99 -2.60
N ASP A 317 -12.25 -23.94 -2.85
CA ASP A 317 -13.73 -24.02 -2.88
C ASP A 317 -14.31 -24.41 -4.26
N ALA A 318 -13.46 -24.64 -5.27
CA ALA A 318 -13.92 -25.00 -6.62
C ALA A 318 -14.59 -26.39 -6.64
N VAL A 319 -15.69 -26.51 -7.39
CA VAL A 319 -16.49 -27.74 -7.43
C VAL A 319 -16.00 -28.65 -8.54
N ILE A 320 -15.28 -29.71 -8.17
CA ILE A 320 -14.77 -30.72 -9.10
C ILE A 320 -15.89 -31.68 -9.54
N VAL A 321 -16.09 -31.82 -10.85
CA VAL A 321 -16.97 -32.85 -11.45
C VAL A 321 -16.18 -33.63 -12.50
N ALA A 322 -16.26 -34.96 -12.51
CA ALA A 322 -15.38 -35.81 -13.32
C ALA A 322 -16.16 -36.72 -14.29
N HIS A 323 -15.69 -36.87 -15.52
CA HIS A 323 -16.27 -37.79 -16.49
C HIS A 323 -15.21 -38.55 -17.30
N ASN A 324 -15.04 -39.84 -16.98
CA ASN A 324 -14.00 -40.70 -17.52
C ASN A 324 -14.25 -41.13 -18.99
N PRO A 325 -13.37 -40.75 -19.94
CA PRO A 325 -13.47 -41.14 -21.35
C PRO A 325 -12.74 -42.47 -21.67
N PHE A 326 -11.90 -42.97 -20.76
CA PHE A 326 -11.01 -44.11 -20.96
C PHE A 326 -11.74 -45.45 -20.82
N ASP A 327 -11.18 -46.51 -21.41
CA ASP A 327 -11.62 -47.89 -21.24
C ASP A 327 -10.56 -48.77 -20.54
N GLU A 328 -10.83 -50.08 -20.43
CA GLU A 328 -9.95 -51.08 -19.79
C GLU A 328 -8.54 -51.19 -20.43
N SER A 329 -8.28 -50.53 -21.57
CA SER A 329 -6.96 -50.45 -22.21
C SER A 329 -6.13 -49.22 -21.83
N LEU A 330 -6.66 -48.35 -20.95
CA LEU A 330 -6.08 -47.05 -20.59
C LEU A 330 -6.00 -46.08 -21.79
N THR A 331 -6.88 -46.26 -22.78
CA THR A 331 -7.01 -45.36 -23.94
C THR A 331 -8.45 -44.87 -24.08
N ALA A 332 -8.63 -43.73 -24.77
CA ALA A 332 -9.92 -43.12 -25.01
C ALA A 332 -10.14 -42.88 -26.51
N GLY A 333 -11.37 -43.12 -26.99
CA GLY A 333 -11.78 -42.72 -28.33
C GLY A 333 -12.20 -41.25 -28.38
N TRP A 334 -12.00 -40.56 -29.51
CA TRP A 334 -12.49 -39.19 -29.70
C TRP A 334 -14.01 -39.04 -29.50
N SER A 335 -14.77 -40.10 -29.78
CA SER A 335 -16.20 -40.21 -29.47
C SER A 335 -16.51 -40.10 -27.97
N ASP A 336 -15.62 -40.63 -27.15
CA ASP A 336 -15.76 -40.76 -25.71
C ASP A 336 -15.27 -39.49 -25.02
N VAL A 337 -14.17 -38.89 -25.51
CA VAL A 337 -13.73 -37.54 -25.14
C VAL A 337 -14.82 -36.50 -25.46
N ALA A 338 -15.40 -36.52 -26.66
CA ALA A 338 -16.54 -35.66 -27.01
C ALA A 338 -17.80 -35.95 -26.16
N GLY A 339 -17.96 -37.19 -25.70
CA GLY A 339 -18.97 -37.59 -24.71
C GLY A 339 -18.73 -36.94 -23.35
N SER A 340 -17.51 -37.05 -22.81
CA SER A 340 -17.13 -36.40 -21.55
C SER A 340 -17.32 -34.89 -21.60
N VAL A 341 -16.81 -34.20 -22.63
CA VAL A 341 -16.99 -32.75 -22.76
C VAL A 341 -18.48 -32.39 -22.83
N GLN A 342 -19.31 -33.14 -23.59
CA GLN A 342 -20.76 -32.96 -23.58
C GLN A 342 -21.38 -33.12 -22.17
N GLN A 343 -20.90 -34.06 -21.36
CA GLN A 343 -21.45 -34.33 -20.03
C GLN A 343 -21.02 -33.26 -19.01
N LEU A 344 -19.77 -32.82 -19.03
CA LEU A 344 -19.26 -31.73 -18.20
C LEU A 344 -19.99 -30.40 -18.52
N SER A 345 -20.15 -30.05 -19.80
CA SER A 345 -20.94 -28.88 -20.19
C SER A 345 -22.44 -28.99 -19.81
N ARG A 346 -23.01 -30.20 -19.69
CA ARG A 346 -24.39 -30.39 -19.15
C ARG A 346 -24.45 -30.20 -17.64
N MET A 347 -23.38 -30.51 -16.92
CA MET A 347 -23.22 -30.23 -15.48
C MET A 347 -22.84 -28.76 -15.21
N GLN A 348 -22.79 -27.93 -16.26
CA GLN A 348 -22.40 -26.51 -16.20
C GLN A 348 -20.96 -26.32 -15.68
N ALA A 349 -20.02 -27.17 -16.14
CA ALA A 349 -18.61 -26.92 -15.95
C ALA A 349 -18.20 -25.61 -16.64
N ASP A 350 -17.75 -24.66 -15.82
CA ASP A 350 -17.27 -23.34 -16.21
C ASP A 350 -15.86 -23.48 -16.86
N ILE A 351 -15.03 -24.35 -16.28
CA ILE A 351 -13.70 -24.72 -16.79
C ILE A 351 -13.67 -26.23 -17.03
N ILE A 352 -13.03 -26.69 -18.11
CA ILE A 352 -12.90 -28.11 -18.46
C ILE A 352 -11.42 -28.42 -18.67
N ASN A 353 -10.82 -29.14 -17.71
CA ASN A 353 -9.46 -29.64 -17.75
C ASN A 353 -9.40 -31.00 -18.47
N MET A 354 -8.48 -31.10 -19.43
CA MET A 354 -8.23 -32.30 -20.25
C MET A 354 -6.74 -32.65 -20.15
N SER A 355 -6.39 -33.39 -19.10
CA SER A 355 -5.04 -33.90 -18.86
C SER A 355 -4.72 -35.15 -19.72
N LEU A 356 -5.08 -35.09 -21.01
CA LEU A 356 -4.92 -36.16 -22.00
C LEU A 356 -4.43 -35.61 -23.35
N GLY A 357 -3.72 -36.43 -24.13
CA GLY A 357 -3.16 -36.02 -25.43
C GLY A 357 -2.91 -37.19 -26.38
N VAL A 358 -2.23 -36.91 -27.50
CA VAL A 358 -1.85 -37.91 -28.52
C VAL A 358 -0.32 -37.93 -28.64
N PRO A 359 0.33 -39.11 -28.56
CA PRO A 359 1.79 -39.21 -28.64
C PRO A 359 2.38 -38.52 -29.89
N GLY A 360 3.32 -37.61 -29.66
CA GLY A 360 4.03 -36.82 -30.66
C GLY A 360 3.33 -35.54 -31.10
N TRP A 361 2.25 -35.13 -30.44
CA TRP A 361 1.48 -33.93 -30.79
C TRP A 361 1.26 -33.01 -29.58
N THR A 362 1.42 -31.70 -29.80
CA THR A 362 0.99 -30.67 -28.86
C THR A 362 -0.51 -30.42 -28.98
N PHE A 363 -1.04 -30.51 -30.20
CA PHE A 363 -2.48 -30.45 -30.46
C PHE A 363 -2.83 -31.26 -31.71
N HIS A 364 -3.53 -32.39 -31.54
CA HIS A 364 -3.90 -33.26 -32.65
C HIS A 364 -5.07 -32.70 -33.47
N GLN A 365 -5.10 -33.00 -34.78
CA GLN A 365 -6.14 -32.54 -35.71
C GLN A 365 -7.57 -32.90 -35.25
N ASP A 366 -7.75 -34.13 -34.76
CA ASP A 366 -9.07 -34.69 -34.42
C ASP A 366 -9.76 -34.00 -33.23
N TRP A 367 -9.05 -33.15 -32.46
CA TRP A 367 -9.70 -32.23 -31.49
C TRP A 367 -10.78 -31.36 -32.17
N ALA A 368 -10.64 -31.06 -33.46
CA ALA A 368 -11.67 -30.35 -34.22
C ALA A 368 -13.02 -31.10 -34.25
N ASP A 369 -13.01 -32.44 -34.26
CA ASP A 369 -14.25 -33.25 -34.24
C ASP A 369 -14.91 -33.24 -32.85
N VAL A 370 -14.12 -33.10 -31.77
CA VAL A 370 -14.63 -32.92 -30.40
C VAL A 370 -15.44 -31.61 -30.31
N PHE A 371 -14.83 -30.49 -30.71
CA PHE A 371 -15.44 -29.15 -30.55
C PHE A 371 -16.51 -28.84 -31.59
N THR A 372 -16.44 -29.40 -32.81
CA THR A 372 -17.54 -29.27 -33.79
C THR A 372 -18.75 -30.15 -33.49
N SER A 373 -18.64 -31.11 -32.56
CA SER A 373 -19.76 -31.97 -32.20
C SER A 373 -20.96 -31.12 -31.78
N ARG A 374 -22.15 -31.46 -32.31
CA ARG A 374 -23.37 -30.60 -32.22
C ARG A 374 -23.83 -30.28 -30.79
N ALA A 375 -23.29 -30.98 -29.80
CA ALA A 375 -23.50 -30.70 -28.39
C ALA A 375 -22.50 -29.68 -27.85
N VAL A 376 -21.20 -29.96 -27.99
CA VAL A 376 -20.12 -29.06 -27.54
C VAL A 376 -20.25 -27.71 -28.25
N ALA A 377 -20.45 -27.68 -29.57
CA ALA A 377 -20.69 -26.46 -30.35
C ALA A 377 -21.95 -25.62 -29.95
N ARG A 378 -22.72 -26.03 -28.94
CA ARG A 378 -23.80 -25.23 -28.32
C ARG A 378 -23.49 -24.73 -26.92
N GLN A 379 -22.44 -25.26 -26.31
CA GLN A 379 -21.99 -24.99 -24.94
C GLN A 379 -20.48 -24.70 -24.91
N TYR A 380 -19.89 -24.38 -26.06
CA TYR A 380 -18.46 -24.08 -26.23
C TYR A 380 -18.12 -22.68 -25.71
N ASP A 381 -18.84 -21.66 -26.18
CA ASP A 381 -18.62 -20.26 -25.79
C ASP A 381 -18.58 -19.95 -24.27
N PRO A 382 -19.39 -20.59 -23.39
CA PRO A 382 -19.32 -20.32 -21.94
C PRO A 382 -18.18 -21.03 -21.20
N SER A 383 -17.63 -22.15 -21.72
CA SER A 383 -16.64 -22.95 -20.98
C SER A 383 -15.21 -22.63 -21.43
N LEU A 384 -14.28 -22.55 -20.47
CA LEU A 384 -12.84 -22.55 -20.73
C LEU A 384 -12.33 -23.99 -20.91
N PHE A 385 -11.46 -24.21 -21.88
CA PHE A 385 -10.87 -25.52 -22.17
C PHE A 385 -9.36 -25.50 -21.93
N VAL A 386 -8.88 -26.27 -20.96
CA VAL A 386 -7.46 -26.36 -20.60
C VAL A 386 -6.95 -27.74 -21.01
N VAL A 387 -5.94 -27.79 -21.89
CA VAL A 387 -5.43 -29.03 -22.51
C VAL A 387 -3.95 -29.22 -22.16
N ALA A 388 -3.59 -30.39 -21.66
CA ALA A 388 -2.19 -30.74 -21.42
C ALA A 388 -1.43 -30.92 -22.76
N ALA A 389 -0.25 -30.31 -22.90
CA ALA A 389 0.53 -30.32 -24.14
C ALA A 389 1.05 -31.71 -24.56
N GLY A 390 1.23 -32.65 -23.64
CA GLY A 390 1.78 -33.98 -23.89
C GLY A 390 3.28 -34.10 -23.59
N ASN A 391 3.73 -35.35 -23.47
CA ASN A 391 4.97 -35.72 -22.76
C ASN A 391 6.07 -36.32 -23.68
N ASP A 392 6.09 -35.98 -24.97
CA ASP A 392 7.03 -36.53 -25.96
C ASP A 392 8.23 -35.63 -26.28
N GLY A 393 8.42 -34.54 -25.53
CA GLY A 393 9.47 -33.54 -25.72
C GLY A 393 9.41 -32.83 -27.07
N SER A 394 8.29 -32.90 -27.78
CA SER A 394 8.18 -32.66 -29.22
C SER A 394 7.50 -31.32 -29.56
N PRO A 395 8.07 -30.51 -30.48
CA PRO A 395 7.41 -29.30 -30.96
C PRO A 395 6.35 -29.61 -32.02
N GLN A 396 5.18 -28.98 -31.95
CA GLN A 396 4.20 -29.03 -33.03
C GLN A 396 4.83 -28.46 -34.33
N SER A 397 4.84 -29.29 -35.37
CA SER A 397 5.43 -28.96 -36.68
C SER A 397 4.40 -28.93 -37.82
N LEU A 398 3.13 -29.21 -37.51
CA LEU A 398 2.01 -29.24 -38.45
C LEU A 398 0.87 -28.37 -37.94
N ASP A 399 0.35 -27.55 -38.85
CA ASP A 399 -0.87 -26.77 -38.67
C ASP A 399 -2.09 -27.66 -38.44
N VAL A 400 -3.09 -27.11 -37.74
CA VAL A 400 -4.37 -27.77 -37.44
C VAL A 400 -5.46 -27.13 -38.29
N ASP A 401 -6.19 -27.90 -39.10
CA ASP A 401 -7.39 -27.38 -39.77
C ASP A 401 -8.47 -27.12 -38.71
N TRP A 402 -8.72 -25.85 -38.44
CA TRP A 402 -9.70 -25.36 -37.48
C TRP A 402 -10.88 -24.66 -38.18
N SER A 403 -10.99 -24.79 -39.50
CA SER A 403 -11.99 -24.09 -40.32
C SER A 403 -13.43 -24.48 -40.00
N SER A 404 -13.62 -25.63 -39.36
CA SER A 404 -14.90 -26.18 -38.94
C SER A 404 -15.36 -25.70 -37.54
N VAL A 405 -14.42 -25.40 -36.63
CA VAL A 405 -14.67 -24.81 -35.29
C VAL A 405 -14.68 -23.28 -35.37
N GLY A 406 -13.66 -22.69 -36.02
CA GLY A 406 -13.58 -21.27 -36.34
C GLY A 406 -13.27 -20.31 -35.18
N ARG A 407 -13.01 -20.81 -33.97
CA ARG A 407 -12.72 -20.02 -32.74
C ARG A 407 -11.72 -20.73 -31.83
N VAL A 408 -10.86 -19.98 -31.16
CA VAL A 408 -9.79 -20.52 -30.27
C VAL A 408 -9.70 -19.81 -28.91
N ASN A 409 -10.41 -18.70 -28.70
CA ASN A 409 -10.15 -17.78 -27.60
C ASN A 409 -10.28 -18.41 -26.20
N ASN A 410 -11.15 -19.41 -26.06
CA ASN A 410 -11.42 -20.15 -24.83
C ASN A 410 -10.69 -21.50 -24.78
N ILE A 411 -9.56 -21.65 -25.48
CA ILE A 411 -8.63 -22.79 -25.34
C ILE A 411 -7.30 -22.26 -24.78
N LEU A 412 -6.80 -22.95 -23.76
CA LEU A 412 -5.42 -22.87 -23.28
C LEU A 412 -4.74 -24.23 -23.43
N ILE A 413 -3.49 -24.23 -23.87
CA ILE A 413 -2.63 -25.41 -23.99
C ILE A 413 -1.48 -25.24 -23.00
N VAL A 414 -1.22 -26.24 -22.15
CA VAL A 414 -0.33 -26.08 -21.00
C VAL A 414 0.89 -26.99 -21.11
N GLY A 415 2.07 -26.37 -21.21
CA GLY A 415 3.37 -27.03 -21.10
C GLY A 415 3.86 -27.14 -19.66
N SER A 416 4.89 -27.95 -19.46
CA SER A 416 5.51 -28.20 -18.15
C SER A 416 6.87 -27.51 -18.03
N VAL A 417 7.11 -26.86 -16.90
CA VAL A 417 8.46 -26.52 -16.42
C VAL A 417 8.83 -27.32 -15.18
N GLY A 418 10.14 -27.50 -14.97
CA GLY A 418 10.70 -27.95 -13.70
C GLY A 418 10.86 -26.83 -12.67
N PRO A 419 11.33 -27.14 -11.44
CA PRO A 419 11.48 -26.16 -10.35
C PRO A 419 12.35 -24.93 -10.68
N THR A 420 13.24 -25.04 -11.67
CA THR A 420 14.12 -23.94 -12.13
C THR A 420 13.50 -23.05 -13.22
N GLY A 421 12.21 -23.23 -13.54
CA GLY A 421 11.52 -22.51 -14.62
C GLY A 421 11.91 -22.93 -16.04
N GLN A 422 12.86 -23.86 -16.19
CA GLN A 422 13.24 -24.41 -17.50
C GLN A 422 12.17 -25.38 -18.02
N ILE A 423 11.89 -25.32 -19.33
CA ILE A 423 10.94 -26.24 -19.98
C ILE A 423 11.33 -27.70 -19.72
N SER A 424 10.42 -28.48 -19.17
CA SER A 424 10.65 -29.90 -18.86
C SER A 424 11.07 -30.65 -20.12
N ASN A 425 12.04 -31.57 -19.98
CA ASN A 425 12.59 -32.30 -21.13
C ASN A 425 11.51 -33.08 -21.92
N PHE A 426 10.49 -33.57 -21.22
CA PHE A 426 9.33 -34.26 -21.79
C PHE A 426 8.25 -33.31 -22.32
N SER A 427 8.23 -32.01 -22.02
CA SER A 427 7.14 -31.14 -22.46
C SER A 427 7.14 -30.99 -23.99
N ASN A 428 6.01 -31.31 -24.60
CA ASN A 428 5.69 -30.86 -25.95
C ASN A 428 5.59 -29.32 -25.97
N ARG A 429 5.78 -28.71 -27.16
CA ARG A 429 5.94 -27.25 -27.33
C ARG A 429 5.09 -26.72 -28.50
N PRO A 430 4.54 -25.49 -28.45
CA PRO A 430 3.58 -25.01 -29.44
C PRO A 430 4.18 -24.82 -30.83
N GLY A 431 5.50 -24.64 -30.92
CA GLY A 431 6.18 -24.44 -32.20
C GLY A 431 5.68 -23.17 -32.90
N ASN A 432 5.68 -23.19 -34.23
CA ASN A 432 5.14 -22.10 -35.06
C ASN A 432 3.83 -22.49 -35.77
N ALA A 433 3.19 -23.58 -35.33
CA ALA A 433 1.96 -24.10 -35.93
C ALA A 433 0.74 -23.22 -35.62
N CYS A 434 -0.29 -23.32 -36.44
CA CYS A 434 -1.48 -22.47 -36.34
C CYS A 434 -2.80 -23.23 -36.53
N PHE A 435 -3.83 -22.74 -35.84
CA PHE A 435 -5.23 -23.09 -36.07
C PHE A 435 -5.71 -22.42 -37.35
N LEU A 436 -5.67 -23.14 -38.47
CA LEU A 436 -6.05 -22.64 -39.78
C LEU A 436 -7.56 -22.46 -39.88
N THR A 437 -8.01 -21.22 -39.99
CA THR A 437 -9.40 -20.90 -40.35
C THR A 437 -9.62 -21.11 -41.85
N GLY A 438 -10.87 -20.95 -42.33
CA GLY A 438 -11.16 -20.89 -43.77
C GLY A 438 -10.45 -19.75 -44.53
N ASN A 439 -9.81 -18.81 -43.82
CA ASN A 439 -8.96 -17.75 -44.37
C ASN A 439 -7.45 -18.01 -44.15
N GLY A 440 -7.07 -19.20 -43.69
CA GLY A 440 -5.72 -19.54 -43.22
C GLY A 440 -5.46 -19.08 -41.78
N CYS A 441 -4.19 -19.08 -41.38
CA CYS A 441 -3.75 -18.60 -40.06
C CYS A 441 -4.12 -17.12 -39.84
N GLN A 442 -4.63 -16.78 -38.66
CA GLN A 442 -4.99 -15.41 -38.25
C GLN A 442 -4.15 -14.98 -37.03
N PRO A 443 -4.03 -13.68 -36.73
CA PRO A 443 -3.47 -13.22 -35.45
C PRO A 443 -4.28 -13.79 -34.27
N GLY A 444 -3.62 -14.28 -33.23
CA GLY A 444 -4.28 -14.90 -32.07
C GLY A 444 -4.71 -16.36 -32.27
N TYR A 445 -4.32 -16.98 -33.40
CA TYR A 445 -4.61 -18.37 -33.77
C TYR A 445 -3.36 -19.24 -33.93
N ARG A 446 -2.14 -18.70 -33.72
CA ARG A 446 -0.94 -19.56 -33.59
C ARG A 446 -1.11 -20.39 -32.31
N LEU A 447 -0.61 -21.63 -32.25
CA LEU A 447 -0.73 -22.44 -31.02
C LEU A 447 -0.06 -21.73 -29.83
N MET A 448 1.05 -21.04 -30.07
CA MET A 448 1.72 -20.21 -29.07
C MET A 448 0.89 -19.01 -28.58
N ASP A 449 -0.05 -18.48 -29.38
CA ASP A 449 -1.00 -17.44 -28.94
C ASP A 449 -2.05 -17.97 -27.94
N ARG A 450 -2.03 -19.29 -27.66
CA ARG A 450 -2.93 -20.02 -26.76
C ARG A 450 -2.17 -21.03 -25.89
N PHE A 451 -0.86 -20.82 -25.71
CA PHE A 451 0.02 -21.68 -24.92
C PHE A 451 0.64 -20.90 -23.77
N LEU A 452 0.74 -21.54 -22.62
CA LEU A 452 1.54 -21.09 -21.48
C LEU A 452 2.17 -22.31 -20.80
N VAL A 453 3.10 -22.10 -19.88
CA VAL A 453 3.64 -23.17 -19.03
C VAL A 453 3.22 -23.00 -17.58
N ALA A 454 3.15 -24.12 -16.86
CA ALA A 454 3.07 -24.15 -15.40
C ALA A 454 4.02 -25.26 -14.87
N PRO A 455 4.36 -25.26 -13.58
CA PRO A 455 5.13 -26.34 -12.98
C PRO A 455 4.43 -27.70 -13.19
N GLY A 456 5.17 -28.68 -13.69
CA GLY A 456 4.62 -30.01 -14.01
C GLY A 456 5.62 -31.14 -13.84
N GLU A 457 6.76 -30.88 -13.20
CA GLU A 457 7.85 -31.84 -12.95
C GLU A 457 8.25 -31.77 -11.48
N LEU A 458 8.27 -32.93 -10.82
CA LEU A 458 8.42 -33.15 -9.37
C LEU A 458 7.27 -32.64 -8.46
N VAL A 459 6.15 -32.23 -9.05
CA VAL A 459 4.96 -31.71 -8.35
C VAL A 459 4.34 -32.75 -7.41
N LEU A 460 4.02 -32.33 -6.19
CA LEU A 460 3.40 -33.16 -5.15
C LEU A 460 1.87 -33.21 -5.30
N VAL A 461 1.30 -34.41 -5.29
CA VAL A 461 -0.12 -34.69 -5.58
C VAL A 461 -0.71 -35.75 -4.65
N ASP A 462 -2.05 -35.80 -4.54
CA ASP A 462 -2.79 -36.84 -3.80
C ASP A 462 -2.60 -38.20 -4.49
N ASP A 463 -2.31 -39.26 -3.71
CA ASP A 463 -2.04 -40.60 -4.25
C ASP A 463 -3.29 -41.46 -4.47
N GLY A 464 -4.47 -40.94 -4.12
CA GLY A 464 -5.79 -41.59 -4.17
C GLY A 464 -6.07 -42.62 -3.08
N GLU A 465 -5.09 -42.94 -2.22
CA GLU A 465 -5.21 -43.88 -1.11
C GLU A 465 -5.15 -43.18 0.27
N GLY A 466 -4.97 -41.86 0.28
CA GLY A 466 -4.95 -41.00 1.48
C GLY A 466 -3.56 -40.51 1.89
N GLY A 467 -2.54 -40.76 1.05
CA GLY A 467 -1.22 -40.17 1.15
C GLY A 467 -0.95 -39.18 0.00
N VAL A 468 0.32 -38.95 -0.30
CA VAL A 468 0.77 -38.09 -1.40
C VAL A 468 1.97 -38.70 -2.11
N THR A 469 2.18 -38.30 -3.36
CA THR A 469 3.30 -38.75 -4.18
C THR A 469 3.77 -37.65 -5.13
N ARG A 470 5.00 -37.74 -5.66
CA ARG A 470 5.52 -36.77 -6.63
C ARG A 470 5.42 -37.31 -8.04
N GLN A 471 4.81 -36.51 -8.92
CA GLN A 471 4.53 -36.87 -10.31
C GLN A 471 5.25 -35.94 -11.29
N SER A 472 5.22 -36.29 -12.59
CA SER A 472 5.77 -35.46 -13.66
C SER A 472 5.05 -35.69 -14.97
N GLY A 473 4.65 -34.60 -15.63
CA GLY A 473 3.86 -34.59 -16.85
C GLY A 473 3.09 -33.28 -17.03
N THR A 474 2.84 -32.88 -18.28
CA THR A 474 2.00 -31.72 -18.60
C THR A 474 0.56 -31.85 -18.07
N SER A 475 0.14 -33.08 -17.76
CA SER A 475 -1.12 -33.41 -17.09
C SER A 475 -1.22 -32.84 -15.67
N PHE A 476 -0.11 -32.49 -15.02
CA PHE A 476 -0.05 -31.86 -13.69
C PHE A 476 0.18 -30.33 -13.77
N ALA A 477 0.69 -29.82 -14.91
CA ALA A 477 0.73 -28.39 -15.19
C ALA A 477 -0.67 -27.82 -15.55
N ALA A 478 -1.45 -28.56 -16.35
CA ALA A 478 -2.81 -28.19 -16.75
C ALA A 478 -3.80 -27.89 -15.57
N PRO A 479 -3.85 -28.67 -14.47
CA PRO A 479 -4.72 -28.35 -13.34
C PRO A 479 -4.32 -27.05 -12.61
N LEU A 480 -3.04 -26.67 -12.54
CA LEU A 480 -2.64 -25.39 -11.92
C LEU A 480 -3.22 -24.19 -12.69
N VAL A 481 -3.16 -24.22 -14.03
CA VAL A 481 -3.82 -23.23 -14.90
C VAL A 481 -5.34 -23.28 -14.75
N SER A 482 -5.92 -24.47 -14.61
CA SER A 482 -7.38 -24.64 -14.40
C SER A 482 -7.85 -24.06 -13.06
N GLY A 483 -7.04 -24.19 -11.99
CA GLY A 483 -7.32 -23.56 -10.69
C GLY A 483 -7.13 -22.04 -10.72
N ALA A 484 -6.10 -21.54 -11.42
CA ALA A 484 -5.90 -20.10 -11.59
C ALA A 484 -7.08 -19.45 -12.34
N ALA A 485 -7.59 -20.11 -13.38
CA ALA A 485 -8.83 -19.71 -14.06
C ALA A 485 -10.04 -19.70 -13.11
N ALA A 486 -10.13 -20.64 -12.18
CA ALA A 486 -11.23 -20.70 -11.21
C ALA A 486 -11.18 -19.55 -10.19
N LEU A 487 -9.99 -19.07 -9.79
CA LEU A 487 -9.86 -17.85 -8.99
C LEU A 487 -10.29 -16.61 -9.79
N VAL A 488 -9.82 -16.47 -11.04
CA VAL A 488 -10.15 -15.33 -11.93
C VAL A 488 -11.66 -15.26 -12.24
N GLU A 489 -12.31 -16.40 -12.56
CA GLU A 489 -13.77 -16.44 -12.75
C GLU A 489 -14.55 -16.32 -11.42
N GLY A 490 -13.98 -16.79 -10.31
CA GLY A 490 -14.57 -16.64 -8.97
C GLY A 490 -14.67 -15.17 -8.54
N GLN A 491 -13.64 -14.38 -8.84
CA GLN A 491 -13.57 -12.94 -8.55
C GLN A 491 -14.40 -12.09 -9.53
N TRP A 492 -14.36 -12.41 -10.83
CA TRP A 492 -15.11 -11.67 -11.86
C TRP A 492 -16.04 -12.59 -12.70
N PRO A 493 -17.15 -13.13 -12.14
CA PRO A 493 -18.02 -14.14 -12.78
C PRO A 493 -18.76 -13.71 -14.07
N TRP A 494 -18.53 -12.48 -14.54
CA TRP A 494 -19.10 -11.91 -15.77
C TRP A 494 -18.11 -11.88 -16.94
N LEU A 495 -16.83 -12.19 -16.71
CA LEU A 495 -15.87 -12.41 -17.78
C LEU A 495 -16.27 -13.66 -18.57
N SER A 496 -16.18 -13.60 -19.90
CA SER A 496 -16.30 -14.81 -20.72
C SER A 496 -15.06 -15.69 -20.58
N ALA A 497 -15.19 -17.00 -20.82
CA ALA A 497 -14.07 -17.93 -20.82
C ALA A 497 -12.86 -17.48 -21.69
N GLY A 498 -13.11 -16.78 -22.80
CA GLY A 498 -12.05 -16.20 -23.63
C GLY A 498 -11.39 -14.94 -23.07
N GLN A 499 -12.03 -14.25 -22.13
CA GLN A 499 -11.44 -13.15 -21.35
C GLN A 499 -10.64 -13.70 -20.16
N VAL A 500 -11.14 -14.72 -19.46
CA VAL A 500 -10.38 -15.47 -18.44
C VAL A 500 -9.10 -16.07 -19.04
N ALA A 501 -9.20 -16.66 -20.24
CA ALA A 501 -8.04 -17.16 -20.97
C ALA A 501 -7.03 -16.05 -21.32
N ASN A 502 -7.50 -14.88 -21.79
CA ASN A 502 -6.62 -13.75 -22.08
C ASN A 502 -5.95 -13.22 -20.80
N VAL A 503 -6.66 -13.06 -19.68
CA VAL A 503 -6.06 -12.62 -18.40
C VAL A 503 -4.87 -13.48 -18.00
N LEU A 504 -5.00 -14.82 -18.06
CA LEU A 504 -3.91 -15.76 -17.72
C LEU A 504 -2.75 -15.79 -18.73
N LEU A 505 -2.96 -15.31 -19.96
CA LEU A 505 -1.92 -15.19 -21.00
C LEU A 505 -1.22 -13.82 -20.91
N ASP A 506 -1.99 -12.76 -20.74
CA ASP A 506 -1.54 -11.37 -20.69
C ASP A 506 -0.86 -11.04 -19.34
N SER A 507 -1.12 -11.81 -18.28
CA SER A 507 -0.42 -11.74 -16.98
C SER A 507 0.76 -12.71 -16.83
N ALA A 508 1.05 -13.56 -17.82
CA ALA A 508 2.07 -14.59 -17.71
C ALA A 508 3.49 -13.98 -17.62
N ARG A 509 4.34 -14.58 -16.78
CA ARG A 509 5.74 -14.16 -16.63
C ARG A 509 6.55 -14.64 -17.83
N ASP A 510 6.93 -13.71 -18.69
CA ASP A 510 7.69 -13.92 -19.93
C ASP A 510 8.94 -14.79 -19.71
N LEU A 511 9.16 -15.78 -20.58
CA LEU A 511 10.26 -16.75 -20.51
C LEU A 511 10.81 -17.07 -21.91
N GLY A 512 12.14 -17.02 -22.07
CA GLY A 512 12.82 -17.41 -23.29
C GLY A 512 13.18 -16.22 -24.19
N ASP A 513 12.69 -16.25 -25.44
CA ASP A 513 12.75 -15.09 -26.34
C ASP A 513 11.64 -14.09 -25.93
N PRO A 514 11.88 -12.77 -25.86
CA PRO A 514 10.90 -11.83 -25.28
C PRO A 514 9.54 -11.76 -25.98
N GLY A 515 8.49 -12.04 -25.21
CA GLY A 515 7.09 -12.12 -25.66
C GLY A 515 6.78 -13.41 -26.44
N VAL A 516 5.48 -13.61 -26.75
CA VAL A 516 4.93 -14.92 -27.19
C VAL A 516 5.83 -15.72 -28.15
N ASP A 517 6.37 -16.83 -27.64
CA ASP A 517 7.44 -17.62 -28.26
C ASP A 517 7.02 -19.07 -28.64
N ALA A 518 7.93 -19.83 -29.25
CA ALA A 518 7.67 -21.19 -29.75
C ALA A 518 7.91 -22.33 -28.71
N ILE A 519 8.39 -22.02 -27.50
CA ILE A 519 8.78 -22.97 -26.44
C ILE A 519 7.85 -22.87 -25.22
N TYR A 520 7.73 -21.68 -24.64
CA TYR A 520 6.98 -21.33 -23.44
C TYR A 520 5.62 -20.69 -23.76
N GLY A 521 5.42 -20.20 -24.99
CA GLY A 521 4.18 -19.53 -25.38
C GLY A 521 4.13 -18.12 -24.81
N ALA A 522 3.09 -17.77 -24.05
CA ALA A 522 2.99 -16.51 -23.33
C ALA A 522 3.96 -16.41 -22.12
N GLY A 523 4.52 -17.53 -21.67
CA GLY A 523 5.39 -17.58 -20.49
C GLY A 523 4.84 -18.47 -19.38
N LEU A 524 5.30 -18.25 -18.16
CA LEU A 524 4.92 -18.99 -16.96
C LEU A 524 3.66 -18.41 -16.31
N LEU A 525 2.74 -19.28 -15.89
CA LEU A 525 1.58 -18.91 -15.08
C LEU A 525 1.98 -18.06 -13.87
N ASP A 526 1.31 -16.92 -13.70
CA ASP A 526 1.51 -15.99 -12.58
C ASP A 526 0.14 -15.58 -12.04
N ILE A 527 -0.22 -16.13 -10.86
CA ILE A 527 -1.58 -16.10 -10.32
C ILE A 527 -1.85 -14.78 -9.59
N GLU A 528 -0.86 -14.26 -8.87
CA GLU A 528 -0.94 -12.92 -8.28
C GLU A 528 -1.08 -11.84 -9.36
N ALA A 529 -0.32 -11.92 -10.46
CA ALA A 529 -0.47 -11.00 -11.59
C ALA A 529 -1.86 -11.12 -12.27
N ALA A 530 -2.42 -12.33 -12.39
CA ALA A 530 -3.75 -12.55 -12.96
C ALA A 530 -4.89 -11.93 -12.13
N LEU A 531 -4.73 -11.87 -10.80
CA LEU A 531 -5.70 -11.32 -9.85
C LEU A 531 -5.52 -9.81 -9.60
N ASN A 532 -4.40 -9.23 -10.05
CA ASN A 532 -4.11 -7.79 -10.02
C ASN A 532 -4.45 -7.10 -11.37
N PRO A 533 -4.37 -5.76 -11.45
CA PRO A 533 -4.35 -5.04 -12.72
C PRO A 533 -3.10 -5.41 -13.54
N ILE A 534 -3.29 -5.63 -14.85
CA ILE A 534 -2.19 -5.93 -15.79
C ILE A 534 -1.57 -4.61 -16.28
N ASP A 535 -2.39 -3.57 -16.50
CA ASP A 535 -1.93 -2.22 -16.81
C ASP A 535 -2.49 -1.21 -15.78
N TRP A 536 -1.65 -0.84 -14.81
CA TRP A 536 -1.98 0.14 -13.77
C TRP A 536 -2.24 1.55 -14.30
N ASP A 537 -1.66 1.95 -15.45
CA ASP A 537 -1.94 3.23 -16.10
C ASP A 537 -3.34 3.25 -16.77
N SER A 538 -3.92 2.07 -17.01
CA SER A 538 -5.30 1.93 -17.53
C SER A 538 -6.39 1.95 -16.45
N VAL A 539 -6.01 1.83 -15.16
CA VAL A 539 -6.96 1.73 -14.04
C VAL A 539 -7.57 3.09 -13.73
N VAL A 540 -8.91 3.14 -13.64
CA VAL A 540 -9.65 4.38 -13.40
C VAL A 540 -10.71 4.25 -12.31
N MET A 541 -10.89 5.32 -11.53
CA MET A 541 -12.11 5.50 -10.74
C MET A 541 -13.23 6.02 -11.64
N ILE A 542 -14.45 5.50 -11.48
CA ILE A 542 -15.66 6.04 -12.12
C ILE A 542 -16.50 6.78 -11.06
N ASP A 543 -16.62 8.10 -11.21
CA ASP A 543 -17.40 8.92 -10.27
C ASP A 543 -18.91 8.78 -10.42
N TRP A 544 -19.68 9.34 -9.48
CA TRP A 544 -21.16 9.29 -9.50
C TRP A 544 -21.82 9.98 -10.71
N ARG A 545 -21.05 10.65 -11.58
CA ARG A 545 -21.52 11.25 -12.85
C ARG A 545 -21.12 10.42 -14.06
N GLY A 546 -20.44 9.30 -13.86
CA GLY A 546 -19.89 8.44 -14.92
C GLY A 546 -18.62 8.98 -15.56
N ARG A 547 -17.93 9.97 -14.95
CA ARG A 547 -16.61 10.42 -15.42
C ARG A 547 -15.55 9.45 -14.94
N ARG A 548 -14.60 9.11 -15.84
CA ARG A 548 -13.39 8.36 -15.50
C ARG A 548 -12.30 9.35 -15.04
N HIS A 549 -11.58 8.99 -13.99
CA HIS A 549 -10.42 9.70 -13.45
C HIS A 549 -9.28 8.69 -13.31
N SER A 550 -8.04 9.05 -13.64
CA SER A 550 -6.90 8.15 -13.44
C SER A 550 -6.65 7.95 -11.94
N VAL A 551 -6.14 6.78 -11.53
CA VAL A 551 -5.66 6.58 -10.16
C VAL A 551 -4.55 7.57 -9.80
N SER A 552 -3.73 8.01 -10.77
CA SER A 552 -2.72 9.08 -10.58
C SER A 552 -3.30 10.41 -10.10
N ASP A 553 -4.58 10.67 -10.40
CA ASP A 553 -5.28 11.92 -10.13
C ASP A 553 -5.97 11.91 -8.76
N LEU A 554 -5.90 10.78 -8.03
CA LEU A 554 -6.54 10.57 -6.73
C LEU A 554 -5.53 10.81 -5.60
N TYR A 555 -5.62 11.98 -4.97
CA TYR A 555 -4.80 12.35 -3.81
C TYR A 555 -5.68 12.63 -2.58
N TYR A 556 -5.25 12.11 -1.43
CA TYR A 556 -5.77 12.49 -0.12
C TYR A 556 -4.69 13.14 0.77
N GLY A 557 -4.92 14.38 1.17
CA GLY A 557 -4.09 15.16 2.10
C GLY A 557 -4.64 15.13 3.53
N SER A 558 -3.85 14.55 4.45
CA SER A 558 -4.27 14.29 5.84
C SER A 558 -4.34 15.55 6.72
N GLY A 559 -5.54 16.07 6.93
CA GLY A 559 -5.82 17.20 7.84
C GLY A 559 -6.01 16.82 9.31
N ARG A 560 -7.06 17.35 9.95
CA ARG A 560 -7.56 16.83 11.25
C ARG A 560 -8.59 15.72 11.11
N LEU A 561 -8.96 15.34 9.88
CA LEU A 561 -9.71 14.12 9.62
C LEU A 561 -8.82 12.89 9.82
N ARG A 562 -9.29 11.95 10.65
CA ARG A 562 -8.80 10.58 10.75
C ARG A 562 -9.98 9.66 10.45
N PHE A 563 -9.80 8.69 9.56
CA PHE A 563 -10.83 7.71 9.22
C PHE A 563 -10.70 6.48 10.12
N ARG A 564 -11.83 5.89 10.52
CA ARG A 564 -11.84 4.66 11.30
C ARG A 564 -11.66 3.47 10.37
N SER A 565 -10.64 2.62 10.63
CA SER A 565 -10.36 1.41 9.85
C SER A 565 -10.26 1.69 8.34
N PRO A 566 -9.16 2.30 7.85
CA PRO A 566 -8.96 2.66 6.44
C PRO A 566 -9.28 1.53 5.44
N TYR A 567 -9.00 0.26 5.77
CA TYR A 567 -9.46 -0.93 5.03
C TYR A 567 -10.97 -1.00 4.69
N ARG A 568 -11.83 -0.28 5.42
CA ARG A 568 -13.28 -0.16 5.14
C ARG A 568 -13.64 1.03 4.25
N ASN A 569 -12.73 1.98 4.11
CA ASN A 569 -12.92 3.23 3.39
C ASN A 569 -12.06 3.16 2.12
N ALA A 570 -12.55 2.45 1.11
CA ALA A 570 -11.79 2.14 -0.09
C ALA A 570 -12.48 2.67 -1.36
N VAL A 571 -11.69 3.23 -2.26
CA VAL A 571 -12.16 3.70 -3.57
C VAL A 571 -12.23 2.50 -4.51
N PRO A 572 -13.40 2.19 -5.11
CA PRO A 572 -13.49 1.19 -6.15
C PRO A 572 -12.91 1.76 -7.45
N VAL A 573 -12.03 0.99 -8.07
CA VAL A 573 -11.34 1.34 -9.32
C VAL A 573 -11.45 0.18 -10.31
N PHE A 574 -11.33 0.48 -11.59
CA PHE A 574 -11.64 -0.47 -12.66
C PHE A 574 -10.56 -0.45 -13.73
N GLU A 575 -10.05 -1.64 -14.06
CA GLU A 575 -9.36 -1.86 -15.32
C GLU A 575 -10.42 -2.12 -16.41
N LEU A 576 -10.28 -1.46 -17.56
CA LEU A 576 -11.34 -1.35 -18.58
C LEU A 576 -10.83 -1.64 -20.01
N ASP A 577 -9.91 -2.58 -20.17
CA ASP A 577 -9.37 -2.98 -21.49
C ASP A 577 -10.23 -4.06 -22.19
N GLN A 578 -10.16 -4.13 -23.53
CA GLN A 578 -10.73 -5.17 -24.40
C GLN A 578 -12.25 -5.46 -24.24
N GLY A 579 -12.98 -4.64 -23.48
CA GLY A 579 -14.38 -4.92 -23.10
C GLY A 579 -14.52 -5.86 -21.89
N MET A 580 -13.42 -6.13 -21.18
CA MET A 580 -13.43 -6.58 -19.80
C MET A 580 -13.78 -5.41 -18.87
N VAL A 581 -14.23 -5.75 -17.66
CA VAL A 581 -14.32 -4.85 -16.52
C VAL A 581 -13.81 -5.65 -15.33
N ARG A 582 -12.64 -5.32 -14.81
CA ARG A 582 -12.08 -5.93 -13.58
C ARG A 582 -12.11 -4.87 -12.49
N ASP A 583 -12.80 -5.15 -11.38
CA ASP A 583 -12.90 -4.24 -10.25
C ASP A 583 -11.88 -4.56 -9.15
N TYR A 584 -11.34 -3.50 -8.57
CA TYR A 584 -10.36 -3.50 -7.48
C TYR A 584 -10.74 -2.43 -6.46
N LYS A 585 -10.10 -2.44 -5.29
CA LYS A 585 -10.35 -1.47 -4.22
C LYS A 585 -9.03 -0.97 -3.66
N ILE A 586 -8.82 0.34 -3.74
CA ILE A 586 -7.65 0.99 -3.13
C ILE A 586 -8.09 1.59 -1.79
N PRO A 587 -7.53 1.14 -0.65
CA PRO A 587 -7.72 1.78 0.64
C PRO A 587 -7.37 3.28 0.59
N LEU A 588 -8.16 4.12 1.25
CA LEU A 588 -7.94 5.57 1.23
C LEU A 588 -6.58 6.01 1.82
N GLU A 589 -5.95 5.15 2.63
CA GLU A 589 -4.60 5.40 3.15
C GLU A 589 -3.50 5.20 2.11
N ASP A 590 -3.70 4.35 1.10
CA ASP A 590 -2.72 4.17 0.01
C ASP A 590 -2.83 5.31 -1.04
N LEU A 591 -4.02 5.92 -1.16
CA LEU A 591 -4.24 7.17 -1.90
C LEU A 591 -3.68 8.42 -1.18
N ARG A 592 -3.15 8.26 0.04
CA ARG A 592 -2.32 9.29 0.68
C ARG A 592 -0.92 9.22 0.10
N ARG A 593 -0.71 9.89 -1.04
CA ARG A 593 0.56 9.92 -1.79
C ARG A 593 1.76 10.24 -0.89
N VAL A 594 2.42 9.20 -0.38
CA VAL A 594 3.70 9.30 0.31
C VAL A 594 4.74 9.61 -0.76
N TYR A 595 5.26 10.82 -0.75
CA TYR A 595 6.42 11.14 -1.57
C TYR A 595 7.61 10.33 -1.04
N ASN A 596 8.36 9.67 -1.93
CA ASN A 596 9.63 8.99 -1.61
C ASN A 596 10.73 9.97 -1.10
N SER A 597 10.39 11.25 -0.92
CA SER A 597 11.13 12.24 -0.15
C SER A 597 10.58 12.36 1.29
N SER A 598 10.32 11.22 1.95
CA SER A 598 9.78 11.12 3.32
C SER A 598 10.54 11.98 4.34
N ASP A 599 11.85 12.09 4.15
CA ASP A 599 12.75 12.93 4.94
C ASP A 599 12.41 14.42 4.78
N SER A 600 12.22 14.91 3.55
CA SER A 600 12.00 16.35 3.31
C SER A 600 10.68 16.89 3.87
N TRP A 601 9.62 16.07 3.85
CA TRP A 601 8.30 16.45 4.38
C TRP A 601 8.27 16.42 5.91
N SER A 602 8.94 15.43 6.51
CA SER A 602 9.09 15.37 7.96
C SER A 602 10.07 16.39 8.50
N GLU A 603 11.17 16.67 7.79
CA GLU A 603 12.11 17.76 8.12
C GLU A 603 11.41 19.13 7.99
N ALA A 604 10.54 19.32 7.00
CA ALA A 604 9.70 20.52 6.86
C ALA A 604 8.77 20.73 8.06
N ASP A 605 7.85 19.78 8.31
CA ASP A 605 6.89 19.85 9.43
C ASP A 605 7.62 19.98 10.78
N ALA A 606 8.74 19.27 10.97
CA ALA A 606 9.54 19.37 12.17
C ALA A 606 10.24 20.74 12.29
N TYR A 607 10.82 21.27 11.21
CA TYR A 607 11.47 22.58 11.20
C TYR A 607 10.49 23.69 11.55
N ASP A 608 9.32 23.70 10.94
CA ASP A 608 8.29 24.71 11.20
C ASP A 608 7.75 24.59 12.64
N TYR A 609 7.56 23.36 13.14
CA TYR A 609 7.26 23.12 14.56
C TYR A 609 8.36 23.63 15.52
N PHE A 610 9.64 23.37 15.21
CA PHE A 610 10.77 23.88 15.98
C PHE A 610 10.84 25.41 15.89
N ALA A 611 10.55 26.02 14.74
CA ALA A 611 10.55 27.46 14.54
C ALA A 611 9.48 28.18 15.39
N ASP A 612 8.23 27.73 15.33
CA ASP A 612 7.11 28.18 16.20
C ASP A 612 7.56 28.19 17.68
N ARG A 613 8.13 27.07 18.16
CA ARG A 613 8.53 26.92 19.57
C ARG A 613 9.78 27.71 19.98
N LEU A 614 10.70 27.95 19.05
CA LEU A 614 11.98 28.61 19.34
C LEU A 614 11.97 30.13 19.08
N GLY A 615 11.00 30.64 18.33
CA GLY A 615 10.74 32.07 18.16
C GLY A 615 10.19 32.76 19.42
N ALA A 616 9.55 31.98 20.31
CA ALA A 616 8.91 32.44 21.54
C ALA A 616 9.87 33.15 22.51
N ALA A 617 9.50 34.35 22.97
CA ALA A 617 10.28 35.16 23.89
C ALA A 617 9.49 35.53 25.16
N TYR A 618 10.18 35.54 26.31
CA TYR A 618 9.62 36.02 27.56
C TYR A 618 9.37 37.55 27.56
N SER A 619 8.22 37.97 28.08
CA SER A 619 7.86 39.37 28.31
C SER A 619 7.27 39.59 29.71
N ARG A 620 7.09 40.85 30.12
CA ARG A 620 6.40 41.20 31.38
C ARG A 620 4.93 40.74 31.48
N TYR A 621 4.36 40.24 30.39
CA TYR A 621 2.97 39.82 30.28
C TYR A 621 2.81 38.30 29.98
N GLY A 622 3.88 37.52 30.12
CA GLY A 622 3.96 36.12 29.69
C GLY A 622 4.80 35.97 28.42
N PHE A 623 4.72 34.82 27.75
CA PHE A 623 5.37 34.60 26.45
C PHE A 623 4.73 35.42 25.31
N ASN A 624 5.50 35.71 24.27
CA ASN A 624 5.04 36.30 23.01
C ASN A 624 6.11 36.13 21.91
N GLU A 625 5.69 35.92 20.66
CA GLU A 625 6.59 35.68 19.51
C GLU A 625 6.93 36.93 18.69
N GLN A 626 6.20 38.04 18.85
CA GLN A 626 6.37 39.28 18.08
C GLN A 626 7.35 40.29 18.68
N SER A 627 8.15 40.97 17.85
CA SER A 627 8.81 42.24 18.22
C SER A 627 7.87 43.43 18.01
N ARG A 628 7.87 44.40 18.93
CA ARG A 628 6.89 45.52 18.93
C ARG A 628 7.57 46.89 19.12
N ALA A 629 7.09 47.91 18.41
CA ALA A 629 7.55 49.29 18.47
C ALA A 629 6.38 50.27 18.62
N THR A 630 6.36 51.04 19.70
CA THR A 630 5.20 51.88 20.09
C THR A 630 5.52 53.38 20.04
N ARG A 631 4.53 54.19 19.64
CA ARG A 631 4.52 55.66 19.70
C ARG A 631 3.16 56.17 20.18
N LEU A 632 3.16 57.33 20.83
CA LEU A 632 1.92 58.09 21.11
C LEU A 632 1.69 59.10 19.99
N MET A 633 0.43 59.31 19.62
CA MET A 633 -0.04 60.13 18.51
C MET A 633 -1.28 60.95 18.90
N GLY A 634 -1.65 61.90 18.04
CA GLY A 634 -2.72 62.87 18.29
C GLY A 634 -2.24 64.08 19.09
N GLN A 635 -2.97 65.20 19.02
CA GLN A 635 -2.56 66.46 19.66
C GLN A 635 -2.55 66.40 21.20
N SER A 636 -3.31 65.47 21.79
CA SER A 636 -3.35 65.18 23.23
C SER A 636 -2.48 64.00 23.66
N GLY A 637 -2.02 63.16 22.71
CA GLY A 637 -1.30 61.92 22.99
C GLY A 637 -2.17 60.70 23.32
N ASP A 638 -3.50 60.82 23.28
CA ASP A 638 -4.46 59.77 23.70
C ASP A 638 -4.53 58.55 22.77
N THR A 639 -3.81 58.54 21.65
CA THR A 639 -3.77 57.41 20.70
C THR A 639 -2.40 56.77 20.71
N ARG A 640 -2.31 55.50 21.11
CA ARG A 640 -1.11 54.68 21.03
C ARG A 640 -1.12 53.92 19.70
N LEU A 641 -0.12 54.15 18.87
CA LEU A 641 0.20 53.30 17.72
C LEU A 641 1.28 52.32 18.12
N THR A 642 1.05 51.03 17.89
CA THR A 642 2.08 49.99 17.96
C THR A 642 2.18 49.30 16.62
N ALA A 643 3.36 49.39 16.00
CA ALA A 643 3.73 48.51 14.89
C ALA A 643 4.41 47.27 15.46
N PHE A 644 4.22 46.12 14.84
CA PHE A 644 4.89 44.88 15.23
C PHE A 644 5.28 44.05 14.00
N ALA A 645 6.32 43.24 14.19
CA ALA A 645 6.81 42.30 13.20
C ALA A 645 7.48 41.09 13.84
N SER A 646 7.47 39.97 13.13
CA SER A 646 8.37 38.84 13.39
C SER A 646 8.65 38.09 12.10
N THR A 647 9.80 37.42 12.04
CA THR A 647 10.04 36.37 11.04
C THR A 647 9.18 35.16 11.41
N ALA A 648 8.26 34.80 10.53
CA ALA A 648 7.49 33.56 10.56
C ALA A 648 7.82 32.80 9.27
N ASP A 649 7.80 31.47 9.31
CA ASP A 649 7.99 30.51 8.21
C ASP A 649 9.04 30.92 7.15
N ARG A 650 10.25 30.37 7.30
CA ARG A 650 11.16 30.23 6.16
C ARG A 650 10.70 29.03 5.36
N GLN A 651 10.41 29.23 4.08
CA GLN A 651 10.08 28.20 3.08
C GLN A 651 10.68 26.83 3.44
N SER A 652 9.86 25.97 4.03
CA SER A 652 10.16 24.56 4.18
C SER A 652 10.00 23.88 2.80
N LEU A 653 10.59 22.69 2.62
CA LEU A 653 10.98 22.14 1.30
C LEU A 653 9.81 21.67 0.42
N GLY A 654 8.99 22.62 -0.05
CA GLY A 654 7.81 22.40 -0.89
C GLY A 654 6.51 23.06 -0.39
N PHE A 655 6.61 24.01 0.55
CA PHE A 655 5.45 24.74 1.07
C PHE A 655 5.60 26.25 0.90
N THR A 656 4.71 26.85 0.11
CA THR A 656 4.57 28.30 -0.03
C THR A 656 3.31 28.78 0.69
N ARG A 657 3.43 28.97 2.02
CA ARG A 657 2.58 29.98 2.68
C ARG A 657 2.86 31.31 2.01
N SER A 658 1.79 32.01 1.61
CA SER A 658 1.87 33.26 0.83
C SER A 658 2.56 34.44 1.56
N VAL A 659 2.96 34.29 2.83
CA VAL A 659 3.62 35.32 3.65
C VAL A 659 4.57 34.77 4.72
N GLY A 660 5.87 34.71 4.41
CA GLY A 660 6.95 34.43 5.37
C GLY A 660 7.30 35.60 6.32
N PHE A 661 6.30 36.29 6.86
CA PHE A 661 6.48 37.27 7.95
C PHE A 661 5.17 37.66 8.65
N GLN A 662 5.21 37.74 9.98
CA GLN A 662 4.18 38.42 10.77
C GLN A 662 4.37 39.94 10.64
N THR A 663 3.32 40.70 10.34
CA THR A 663 3.34 42.17 10.49
C THR A 663 1.98 42.75 10.83
N GLY A 664 1.93 43.91 11.48
CA GLY A 664 0.68 44.64 11.68
C GLY A 664 0.80 45.96 12.44
N LEU A 665 -0.34 46.67 12.47
CA LEU A 665 -0.53 47.98 13.07
C LEU A 665 -1.72 47.95 14.02
N SER A 666 -1.46 48.24 15.30
CA SER A 666 -2.45 48.31 16.37
C SER A 666 -2.63 49.75 16.84
N PHE A 667 -3.87 50.25 16.82
CA PHE A 667 -4.26 51.59 17.22
C PHE A 667 -5.14 51.52 18.47
N GLU A 668 -4.66 52.03 19.61
CA GLU A 668 -5.35 51.98 20.90
C GLU A 668 -5.65 53.40 21.42
N ASN A 669 -6.91 53.66 21.77
CA ASN A 669 -7.31 54.84 22.52
C ASN A 669 -7.04 54.62 24.02
N THR A 670 -6.04 55.31 24.56
CA THR A 670 -5.55 55.07 25.93
C THR A 670 -6.49 55.57 27.03
N ALA A 671 -7.55 56.30 26.67
CA ALA A 671 -8.58 56.79 27.60
C ALA A 671 -9.84 55.88 27.64
N THR A 672 -10.11 55.12 26.57
CA THR A 672 -11.31 54.25 26.48
C THR A 672 -11.01 52.75 26.42
N GLY A 673 -9.73 52.35 26.24
CA GLY A 673 -9.34 50.95 26.07
C GLY A 673 -9.84 50.31 24.77
N GLN A 674 -10.38 51.13 23.85
CA GLN A 674 -10.78 50.69 22.51
C GLN A 674 -9.54 50.58 21.63
N SER A 675 -9.43 49.50 20.86
CA SER A 675 -8.37 49.34 19.87
C SER A 675 -8.84 48.66 18.59
N ALA A 676 -8.16 48.97 17.49
CA ALA A 676 -8.30 48.29 16.21
C ALA A 676 -6.91 47.87 15.74
N GLU A 677 -6.80 46.63 15.26
CA GLU A 677 -5.57 46.04 14.75
C GLU A 677 -5.82 45.46 13.35
N LEU A 678 -4.84 45.62 12.47
CA LEU A 678 -4.84 45.06 11.12
C LEU A 678 -3.43 44.60 10.77
N GLY A 679 -3.31 43.45 10.14
CA GLY A 679 -2.03 42.80 9.89
C GLY A 679 -2.11 41.65 8.90
N ILE A 680 -0.99 40.98 8.73
CA ILE A 680 -0.81 39.81 7.90
C ILE A 680 0.05 38.79 8.68
N GLY A 681 -0.27 37.51 8.54
CA GLY A 681 0.29 36.40 9.32
C GLY A 681 -0.76 35.77 10.24
N GLU A 682 -0.31 35.38 11.43
CA GLU A 682 -1.10 34.72 12.45
C GLU A 682 -2.13 35.66 13.10
N GLY A 683 -3.37 35.60 12.60
CA GLY A 683 -4.51 36.35 13.13
C GLY A 683 -5.11 35.74 14.41
N ALA A 684 -4.99 34.43 14.63
CA ALA A 684 -5.72 33.73 15.70
C ALA A 684 -5.46 34.33 17.11
N LEU A 685 -4.19 34.61 17.43
CA LEU A 685 -3.78 35.22 18.71
C LEU A 685 -4.25 36.68 18.86
N ALA A 686 -4.43 37.41 17.76
CA ALA A 686 -4.91 38.79 17.78
C ALA A 686 -6.44 38.87 17.98
N LEU A 687 -7.17 37.87 17.47
CA LEU A 687 -8.62 37.79 17.53
C LEU A 687 -9.12 37.17 18.84
N SER A 688 -8.48 36.09 19.33
CA SER A 688 -8.98 35.26 20.44
C SER A 688 -9.15 36.01 21.77
N ALA A 689 -10.18 35.61 22.53
CA ALA A 689 -10.40 36.06 23.90
C ALA A 689 -9.51 35.36 24.94
N GLN A 690 -9.09 34.10 24.73
CA GLN A 690 -8.53 33.19 25.74
C GLN A 690 -7.28 33.75 26.46
N THR A 691 -7.43 34.28 27.67
CA THR A 691 -6.35 35.02 28.35
C THR A 691 -5.37 34.11 29.11
N GLY A 692 -4.07 34.32 28.86
CA GLY A 692 -2.99 33.50 29.44
C GLY A 692 -2.48 32.39 28.52
N PHE A 693 -3.07 32.27 27.34
CA PHE A 693 -2.45 31.66 26.16
C PHE A 693 -1.87 32.79 25.32
N GLY A 694 -0.67 32.60 24.77
CA GLY A 694 0.21 33.71 24.37
C GLY A 694 1.17 33.38 23.24
N LEU A 695 1.06 32.18 22.69
CA LEU A 695 1.82 31.68 21.57
C LEU A 695 0.90 31.53 20.36
N PHE A 696 1.39 31.74 19.13
CA PHE A 696 0.61 31.39 17.94
C PHE A 696 0.32 29.88 17.92
N SER A 697 1.28 29.09 18.40
CA SER A 697 1.17 27.65 18.52
C SER A 697 0.03 27.15 19.41
N ASP A 698 -0.45 27.95 20.38
CA ASP A 698 -1.60 27.60 21.22
C ASP A 698 -2.89 27.43 20.39
N HIS A 699 -2.94 28.09 19.22
CA HIS A 699 -4.07 28.10 18.30
C HIS A 699 -3.87 27.19 17.07
N ARG A 700 -2.68 26.62 16.82
CA ARG A 700 -2.41 25.73 15.67
C ARG A 700 -3.22 24.42 15.80
N PRO A 701 -4.02 23.99 14.80
CA PRO A 701 -4.78 22.74 14.85
C PRO A 701 -3.96 21.49 15.19
N ALA A 702 -2.67 21.48 14.82
CA ALA A 702 -1.75 20.36 15.01
C ALA A 702 -1.00 20.35 16.36
N SER A 703 -0.90 21.49 17.07
CA SER A 703 -0.01 21.59 18.25
C SER A 703 -0.56 22.37 19.45
N GLY A 704 -1.77 22.93 19.34
CA GLY A 704 -2.46 23.68 20.39
C GLY A 704 -3.92 23.28 20.55
N GLY A 705 -4.48 23.55 21.73
CA GLY A 705 -5.87 23.21 22.09
C GLY A 705 -6.78 24.41 22.33
N VAL A 706 -6.30 25.63 22.05
CA VAL A 706 -6.96 26.90 22.38
C VAL A 706 -7.66 27.46 21.14
N ASN A 707 -8.96 27.21 20.98
CA ASN A 707 -9.72 27.61 19.79
C ASN A 707 -9.04 27.25 18.44
N PRO A 708 -8.61 25.99 18.22
CA PRO A 708 -7.87 25.62 17.01
C PRO A 708 -8.67 25.80 15.71
N VAL A 709 -10.00 25.87 15.78
CA VAL A 709 -10.86 26.22 14.63
C VAL A 709 -10.54 27.62 14.08
N LEU A 710 -10.11 28.55 14.92
CA LEU A 710 -9.63 29.86 14.47
C LEU A 710 -8.24 29.79 13.79
N GLY A 711 -7.45 28.76 14.11
CA GLY A 711 -6.12 28.54 13.57
C GLY A 711 -6.11 28.11 12.09
N PHE A 712 -7.16 27.45 11.59
CA PHE A 712 -7.26 27.06 10.18
C PHE A 712 -7.28 28.24 9.20
N ALA A 713 -7.77 29.40 9.61
CA ALA A 713 -7.74 30.64 8.81
C ALA A 713 -6.70 31.65 9.34
N SER A 714 -5.69 31.18 10.06
CA SER A 714 -4.57 31.97 10.56
C SER A 714 -3.37 31.73 9.64
N GLY A 715 -2.68 32.79 9.21
CA GLY A 715 -1.56 32.71 8.27
C GLY A 715 -1.55 33.86 7.25
N GLY A 716 -2.71 34.34 6.81
CA GLY A 716 -2.84 35.44 5.83
C GLY A 716 -3.35 36.76 6.44
N ALA A 717 -4.26 37.45 5.75
CA ALA A 717 -4.70 38.78 6.16
C ALA A 717 -5.70 38.73 7.35
N TYR A 718 -5.52 39.61 8.33
CA TYR A 718 -6.42 39.69 9.50
C TYR A 718 -6.75 41.13 9.93
N ALA A 719 -7.91 41.29 10.56
CA ALA A 719 -8.34 42.52 11.21
C ALA A 719 -9.16 42.22 12.47
N ALA A 720 -8.83 42.91 13.58
CA ALA A 720 -9.47 42.76 14.87
C ALA A 720 -9.87 44.12 15.47
N THR A 721 -10.97 44.14 16.22
CA THR A 721 -11.41 45.29 17.01
C THR A 721 -11.76 44.86 18.42
N ARG A 722 -11.35 45.66 19.40
CA ARG A 722 -11.52 45.43 20.84
C ARG A 722 -12.17 46.66 21.47
N TRP A 723 -13.20 46.44 22.29
CA TRP A 723 -13.84 47.52 23.04
C TRP A 723 -14.22 47.09 24.46
N GLN A 724 -14.25 48.06 25.37
CA GLN A 724 -14.61 47.83 26.76
C GLN A 724 -16.13 47.98 26.95
N ALA A 725 -16.82 46.86 27.13
CA ALA A 725 -18.28 46.80 27.36
C ALA A 725 -18.66 47.13 28.82
N GLY A 726 -17.69 47.14 29.73
CA GLY A 726 -17.83 47.60 31.11
C GLY A 726 -16.52 47.49 31.89
N PRO A 727 -16.45 47.95 33.15
CA PRO A 727 -15.20 48.00 33.92
C PRO A 727 -14.45 46.67 34.04
N LEU A 728 -15.19 45.55 33.97
CA LEU A 728 -14.66 44.18 34.07
C LEU A 728 -14.88 43.35 32.79
N THR A 729 -15.30 43.96 31.67
CA THR A 729 -15.70 43.22 30.46
C THR A 729 -15.11 43.84 29.19
N THR A 730 -14.27 43.07 28.50
CA THR A 730 -13.78 43.35 27.15
C THR A 730 -14.58 42.51 26.15
N MET A 731 -14.93 43.09 25.01
CA MET A 731 -15.34 42.37 23.81
C MET A 731 -14.27 42.51 22.72
N ARG A 732 -14.15 41.49 21.88
CA ARG A 732 -13.37 41.43 20.65
C ARG A 732 -14.29 40.98 19.51
N ALA A 733 -14.01 41.44 18.30
CA ALA A 733 -14.53 40.84 17.08
C ALA A 733 -13.50 41.00 15.96
N GLY A 734 -13.43 40.06 15.04
CA GLY A 734 -12.50 40.15 13.93
C GLY A 734 -12.72 39.12 12.84
N ILE A 735 -11.89 39.24 11.81
CA ILE A 735 -11.79 38.34 10.67
C ILE A 735 -10.32 37.99 10.44
N THR A 736 -10.05 36.74 10.07
CA THR A 736 -8.75 36.24 9.62
C THR A 736 -8.94 35.35 8.40
N SER A 737 -7.93 35.24 7.56
CA SER A 737 -7.93 34.44 6.33
C SER A 737 -6.55 33.85 6.08
N THR A 738 -6.47 32.70 5.40
CA THR A 738 -5.23 32.15 4.85
C THR A 738 -5.41 31.71 3.40
N HIS A 739 -4.29 31.64 2.68
CA HIS A 739 -4.15 31.16 1.30
C HIS A 739 -2.79 30.48 1.19
N GLU A 740 -2.79 29.16 1.05
CA GLU A 740 -1.58 28.32 1.07
C GLU A 740 -1.48 27.50 -0.23
N GLU A 741 -0.39 27.70 -0.97
CA GLU A 741 -0.14 27.05 -2.25
C GLU A 741 0.93 25.95 -2.05
N LEU A 742 0.62 24.73 -2.49
CA LEU A 742 1.47 23.55 -2.35
C LEU A 742 2.40 23.43 -3.56
N GLU A 743 3.48 24.21 -3.54
CA GLU A 743 4.45 24.29 -4.64
C GLU A 743 5.86 23.87 -4.22
N TYR A 744 6.47 22.96 -4.98
CA TYR A 744 7.89 22.66 -4.88
C TYR A 744 8.73 23.74 -5.55
N VAL A 745 9.73 24.28 -4.84
CA VAL A 745 10.72 25.21 -5.38
C VAL A 745 12.05 24.46 -5.55
N MET A 746 12.44 24.21 -6.79
CA MET A 746 13.62 23.43 -7.14
C MET A 746 14.92 24.08 -6.64
N PRO A 747 15.73 23.38 -5.81
CA PRO A 747 17.01 23.89 -5.34
C PRO A 747 17.97 24.22 -6.50
N GLY A 748 18.53 25.42 -6.50
CA GLY A 748 19.53 25.87 -7.46
C GLY A 748 18.98 26.48 -8.76
N THR A 749 17.83 26.02 -9.27
CA THR A 749 17.16 26.67 -10.42
C THR A 749 16.16 27.74 -9.97
N GLY A 750 15.48 27.54 -8.84
CA GLY A 750 14.38 28.39 -8.39
C GLY A 750 13.11 28.25 -9.22
N GLU A 751 13.00 27.17 -10.00
CA GLU A 751 11.78 26.79 -10.72
C GLU A 751 10.71 26.33 -9.73
N VAL A 752 9.45 26.67 -10.02
CA VAL A 752 8.31 26.45 -9.12
C VAL A 752 7.31 25.53 -9.82
N THR A 753 6.98 24.41 -9.20
CA THR A 753 6.07 23.39 -9.75
C THR A 753 5.00 23.02 -8.71
N PRO A 754 3.72 22.91 -9.09
CA PRO A 754 2.69 22.34 -8.22
C PRO A 754 3.13 20.98 -7.68
N LEU A 755 2.92 20.74 -6.40
CA LEU A 755 3.36 19.48 -5.77
C LEU A 755 2.43 18.33 -6.14
N VAL A 756 1.11 18.56 -6.12
CA VAL A 756 0.07 17.63 -6.60
C VAL A 756 -0.68 18.29 -7.74
N ASP A 757 -0.64 17.71 -8.94
CA ASP A 757 -1.48 18.14 -10.05
C ASP A 757 -2.97 18.01 -9.72
N GLY A 758 -3.75 19.03 -10.06
CA GLY A 758 -5.20 19.05 -9.81
C GLY A 758 -5.63 19.26 -8.35
N LEU A 759 -4.70 19.60 -7.45
CA LEU A 759 -5.02 20.02 -6.08
C LEU A 759 -5.18 21.54 -6.00
N GLU A 760 -6.28 22.02 -5.43
CA GLU A 760 -6.54 23.46 -5.27
C GLU A 760 -5.80 24.02 -4.03
N ALA A 761 -5.39 25.30 -4.09
CA ALA A 761 -4.80 26.01 -2.96
C ALA A 761 -5.72 25.98 -1.73
N TYR A 762 -5.15 25.89 -0.52
CA TYR A 762 -5.94 25.89 0.71
C TYR A 762 -6.41 27.31 1.04
N GLU A 763 -7.71 27.56 0.84
CA GLU A 763 -8.38 28.82 1.12
C GLU A 763 -9.31 28.68 2.33
N ALA A 764 -9.07 29.46 3.39
CA ALA A 764 -9.92 29.46 4.57
C ALA A 764 -10.08 30.86 5.18
N MET A 765 -11.27 31.12 5.76
CA MET A 765 -11.64 32.38 6.38
C MET A 765 -12.40 32.14 7.68
N ALA A 766 -12.01 32.80 8.78
CA ALA A 766 -12.71 32.71 10.05
C ALA A 766 -13.16 34.07 10.58
N LEU A 767 -14.44 34.13 11.00
CA LEU A 767 -15.01 35.19 11.81
C LEU A 767 -14.96 34.77 13.29
N ASN A 768 -14.51 35.66 14.17
CA ASN A 768 -14.51 35.42 15.61
C ASN A 768 -15.21 36.56 16.37
N PHE A 769 -15.93 36.18 17.43
CA PHE A 769 -16.45 37.09 18.45
C PHE A 769 -16.03 36.60 19.84
N GLY A 770 -15.24 37.42 20.54
CA GLY A 770 -14.64 37.08 21.83
C GLY A 770 -15.15 37.95 22.98
N LEU A 771 -15.34 37.36 24.16
CA LEU A 771 -15.74 38.01 25.40
C LEU A 771 -14.77 37.63 26.53
N THR A 772 -14.02 38.60 27.04
CA THR A 772 -13.20 38.44 28.26
C THR A 772 -13.89 39.15 29.43
N ARG A 773 -14.08 38.44 30.54
CA ARG A 773 -14.66 39.00 31.77
C ARG A 773 -13.86 38.65 33.02
N ALA A 774 -13.40 39.66 33.73
CA ALA A 774 -12.91 39.51 35.10
C ALA A 774 -14.09 39.23 36.04
N LEU A 775 -14.01 38.13 36.79
CA LEU A 775 -14.96 37.73 37.83
C LEU A 775 -14.49 38.19 39.22
N THR A 776 -13.18 38.11 39.46
CA THR A 776 -12.44 38.75 40.57
C THR A 776 -11.17 39.41 39.99
N PRO A 777 -10.32 40.10 40.79
CA PRO A 777 -9.03 40.58 40.30
C PRO A 777 -8.11 39.47 39.79
N ASP A 778 -8.27 38.26 40.33
CA ASP A 778 -7.39 37.10 40.14
C ASP A 778 -8.05 35.97 39.32
N LEU A 779 -9.25 36.19 38.76
CA LEU A 779 -10.03 35.21 38.00
C LEU A 779 -10.70 35.84 36.78
N THR A 780 -10.34 35.35 35.61
CA THR A 780 -10.87 35.71 34.28
C THR A 780 -11.62 34.54 33.64
N LEU A 781 -12.77 34.84 33.04
CA LEU A 781 -13.56 33.93 32.21
C LEU A 781 -13.58 34.49 30.78
N ASP A 782 -13.20 33.66 29.83
CA ASP A 782 -13.16 33.97 28.40
C ASP A 782 -14.14 33.07 27.63
N VAL A 783 -14.81 33.64 26.62
CA VAL A 783 -15.68 32.90 25.70
C VAL A 783 -15.44 33.41 24.29
N ASP A 784 -15.03 32.53 23.39
CA ASP A 784 -14.94 32.77 21.96
C ASP A 784 -16.04 32.01 21.23
N PHE A 785 -16.63 32.66 20.22
CA PHE A 785 -17.41 32.02 19.17
C PHE A 785 -16.62 32.19 17.87
N THR A 786 -16.31 31.08 17.21
CA THR A 786 -15.63 31.10 15.90
C THR A 786 -16.54 30.46 14.86
N HIS A 787 -16.59 31.07 13.68
CA HIS A 787 -17.21 30.50 12.49
C HIS A 787 -16.17 30.53 11.38
N LEU A 788 -15.69 29.35 11.02
CA LEU A 788 -14.71 29.07 9.96
C LEU A 788 -15.46 28.60 8.72
N TYR A 789 -15.03 29.09 7.57
CA TYR A 789 -15.38 28.59 6.25
C TYR A 789 -14.08 28.19 5.53
N GLU A 790 -13.99 26.93 5.12
CA GLU A 790 -12.87 26.38 4.33
C GLU A 790 -13.37 26.11 2.91
N ALA A 791 -12.89 26.85 1.90
CA ALA A 791 -13.44 26.79 0.54
C ALA A 791 -13.02 25.51 -0.22
N THR A 792 -11.81 25.03 0.06
CA THR A 792 -11.11 23.95 -0.65
C THR A 792 -10.64 22.83 0.30
N GLY A 793 -11.26 22.71 1.47
CA GLY A 793 -10.86 21.77 2.51
C GLY A 793 -11.93 21.47 3.56
N LEU A 794 -11.64 20.48 4.39
CA LEU A 794 -12.52 19.99 5.45
C LEU A 794 -11.69 19.68 6.71
N LEU A 795 -11.74 20.57 7.72
CA LEU A 795 -10.87 20.52 8.90
C LEU A 795 -9.37 20.42 8.54
N GLY A 796 -8.95 21.21 7.56
CA GLY A 796 -7.61 21.26 7.00
C GLY A 796 -7.19 20.00 6.23
N ALA A 797 -8.12 19.08 5.92
CA ALA A 797 -7.88 18.02 4.96
C ALA A 797 -8.18 18.54 3.55
N GLN A 798 -7.42 18.08 2.56
CA GLN A 798 -7.61 18.40 1.14
C GLN A 798 -7.58 17.13 0.30
N ALA A 799 -8.12 17.20 -0.92
CA ALA A 799 -8.13 16.09 -1.86
C ALA A 799 -8.36 16.60 -3.30
N SER A 800 -7.95 15.80 -4.29
CA SER A 800 -8.06 16.12 -5.72
C SER A 800 -9.21 15.37 -6.42
N GLY A 801 -9.51 15.78 -7.66
CA GLY A 801 -10.40 15.05 -8.56
C GLY A 801 -11.78 14.71 -7.95
N PRO A 802 -12.26 13.46 -8.04
CA PRO A 802 -13.55 13.05 -7.49
C PRO A 802 -13.55 12.97 -5.95
N LEU A 803 -12.37 12.91 -5.30
CA LEU A 803 -12.23 12.94 -3.84
C LEU A 803 -12.28 14.38 -3.28
N SER A 804 -12.30 15.40 -4.14
CA SER A 804 -12.12 16.79 -3.73
C SER A 804 -13.10 17.29 -2.67
N PHE A 805 -12.57 18.06 -1.71
CA PHE A 805 -13.32 18.83 -0.72
C PHE A 805 -13.55 20.30 -1.16
N SER A 806 -13.43 20.58 -2.46
CA SER A 806 -13.78 21.87 -3.07
C SER A 806 -15.27 22.19 -2.87
N GLY A 807 -15.61 23.49 -2.78
CA GLY A 807 -17.00 23.96 -2.72
C GLY A 807 -17.52 24.34 -1.32
N GLY A 808 -16.69 24.20 -0.27
CA GLY A 808 -16.95 24.79 1.03
C GLY A 808 -17.34 23.80 2.15
N SER A 809 -16.70 23.96 3.31
CA SER A 809 -17.19 23.42 4.59
C SER A 809 -17.27 24.49 5.68
N ASP A 810 -18.32 24.42 6.50
CA ASP A 810 -18.61 25.37 7.58
C ASP A 810 -18.37 24.72 8.94
N THR A 811 -17.37 25.20 9.69
CA THR A 811 -17.14 24.82 11.10
C THR A 811 -17.58 25.93 12.03
N SER A 812 -18.54 25.64 12.91
CA SER A 812 -18.91 26.53 14.01
C SER A 812 -18.36 25.99 15.34
N SER A 813 -17.72 26.84 16.14
CA SER A 813 -17.17 26.43 17.43
C SER A 813 -17.43 27.42 18.57
N VAL A 814 -17.37 26.90 19.80
CA VAL A 814 -17.36 27.67 21.04
C VAL A 814 -16.15 27.24 21.87
N SER A 815 -15.30 28.19 22.24
CA SER A 815 -14.17 27.97 23.15
C SER A 815 -14.39 28.71 24.46
N ILE A 816 -14.31 28.01 25.59
CA ILE A 816 -14.46 28.56 26.93
C ILE A 816 -13.10 28.49 27.64
N GLY A 817 -12.64 29.64 28.12
CA GLY A 817 -11.37 29.80 28.81
C GLY A 817 -11.54 30.28 30.25
N VAL A 818 -10.63 29.83 31.13
CA VAL A 818 -10.50 30.35 32.49
C VAL A 818 -9.03 30.57 32.78
N GLY A 819 -8.66 31.82 33.08
CA GLY A 819 -7.36 32.18 33.63
C GLY A 819 -7.50 32.52 35.11
N GLN A 820 -6.68 31.93 35.98
CA GLN A 820 -6.68 32.18 37.41
C GLN A 820 -5.26 32.39 37.96
N ASP A 821 -5.03 33.53 38.59
CA ASP A 821 -3.78 33.84 39.27
C ASP A 821 -3.82 33.23 40.69
N LEU A 822 -3.15 32.10 40.88
CA LEU A 822 -3.11 31.35 42.14
C LEU A 822 -2.16 31.98 43.16
N SER A 823 -1.16 32.75 42.68
CA SER A 823 -0.30 33.62 43.49
C SER A 823 0.43 34.63 42.61
N HIS A 824 1.18 35.57 43.20
CA HIS A 824 2.08 36.49 42.48
C HIS A 824 3.20 35.83 41.65
N ARG A 825 3.24 34.50 41.56
CA ARG A 825 4.19 33.72 40.74
C ARG A 825 3.57 32.56 39.97
N LEU A 826 2.30 32.21 40.22
CA LEU A 826 1.69 31.00 39.68
C LEU A 826 0.34 31.34 39.09
N ARG A 827 0.20 31.13 37.80
CA ARG A 827 -1.05 31.27 37.05
C ARG A 827 -1.46 29.92 36.48
N PHE A 828 -2.74 29.60 36.57
CA PHE A 828 -3.36 28.46 35.91
C PHE A 828 -4.24 28.97 34.78
N ASN A 829 -4.17 28.39 33.59
CA ASN A 829 -5.12 28.63 32.52
C ASN A 829 -5.71 27.30 32.04
N ALA A 830 -6.98 27.32 31.67
CA ALA A 830 -7.67 26.23 30.98
C ALA A 830 -8.42 26.81 29.78
N SER A 831 -8.42 26.10 28.66
CA SER A 831 -9.31 26.34 27.51
C SER A 831 -9.91 25.01 27.07
N ALA A 832 -11.19 25.01 26.69
CA ALA A 832 -11.85 23.88 26.07
C ALA A 832 -12.72 24.36 24.91
N THR A 833 -12.65 23.66 23.78
CA THR A 833 -13.33 23.97 22.51
C THR A 833 -14.24 22.82 22.13
N LEU A 834 -15.47 23.13 21.76
CA LEU A 834 -16.40 22.23 21.06
C LEU A 834 -16.70 22.83 19.68
N ALA A 835 -16.58 22.02 18.64
CA ALA A 835 -16.82 22.40 17.25
C ALA A 835 -17.77 21.42 16.57
N THR A 836 -18.55 21.93 15.62
CA THR A 836 -19.39 21.14 14.71
C THR A 836 -19.14 21.60 13.27
N THR A 837 -18.78 20.68 12.39
CA THR A 837 -18.58 20.94 10.95
C THR A 837 -19.73 20.36 10.14
N SER A 838 -20.17 21.12 9.14
CA SER A 838 -21.23 20.74 8.21
C SER A 838 -20.96 21.30 6.81
N PHE A 839 -21.45 20.59 5.80
CA PHE A 839 -21.49 21.00 4.40
C PHE A 839 -22.69 20.29 3.74
N ASP A 840 -23.29 20.90 2.71
CA ASP A 840 -24.40 20.27 1.97
C ASP A 840 -23.86 19.29 0.91
N THR A 841 -23.02 19.80 0.00
CA THR A 841 -22.32 19.05 -1.05
C THR A 841 -20.98 19.73 -1.31
N LEU A 842 -19.89 18.96 -1.33
CA LEU A 842 -18.55 19.48 -1.65
C LEU A 842 -18.41 19.61 -3.18
N GLY A 843 -18.95 20.73 -3.68
CA GLY A 843 -18.73 21.23 -5.04
C GLY A 843 -19.04 20.20 -6.13
N ASP A 844 -17.97 19.72 -6.78
CA ASP A 844 -18.05 18.78 -7.90
C ASP A 844 -17.60 17.34 -7.54
N GLY A 845 -17.23 17.11 -6.27
CA GLY A 845 -16.71 15.86 -5.74
C GLY A 845 -17.77 14.81 -5.39
N ALA A 846 -17.31 13.68 -4.84
CA ALA A 846 -18.12 12.52 -4.48
C ALA A 846 -18.75 12.59 -3.08
N PHE A 847 -18.25 13.48 -2.21
CA PHE A 847 -18.60 13.49 -0.79
C PHE A 847 -19.85 14.30 -0.44
N THR A 848 -20.70 13.68 0.37
CA THR A 848 -21.85 14.28 1.05
C THR A 848 -21.76 13.99 2.55
N LEU A 849 -22.41 14.77 3.40
CA LEU A 849 -22.36 14.57 4.84
C LEU A 849 -23.36 13.48 5.27
N ALA A 850 -22.87 12.37 5.84
CA ALA A 850 -23.73 11.33 6.41
C ALA A 850 -24.14 11.66 7.85
N GLU A 851 -23.16 12.06 8.67
CA GLU A 851 -23.36 12.60 10.02
C GLU A 851 -22.46 13.82 10.24
N ASN A 852 -23.00 14.87 10.88
CA ASN A 852 -22.24 16.07 11.26
C ASN A 852 -20.99 15.71 12.05
N ILE A 853 -19.86 16.30 11.67
CA ILE A 853 -18.58 16.04 12.33
C ILE A 853 -18.56 16.85 13.64
N VAL A 854 -18.29 16.19 14.76
CA VAL A 854 -18.11 16.85 16.06
C VAL A 854 -16.66 16.68 16.51
N SER A 855 -16.01 17.79 16.83
CA SER A 855 -14.61 17.81 17.24
C SER A 855 -14.42 18.56 18.55
N THR A 856 -13.48 18.10 19.38
CA THR A 856 -13.09 18.77 20.63
C THR A 856 -11.60 19.12 20.63
N ALA A 857 -11.24 20.12 21.42
CA ALA A 857 -9.86 20.41 21.78
C ALA A 857 -9.82 20.97 23.20
N TYR A 858 -8.71 20.82 23.92
CA TYR A 858 -8.51 21.51 25.18
C TYR A 858 -7.03 21.72 25.49
N GLN A 859 -6.74 22.74 26.29
CA GLN A 859 -5.39 22.98 26.78
C GLN A 859 -5.43 23.50 28.21
N PHE A 860 -4.70 22.81 29.09
CA PHE A 860 -4.39 23.28 30.43
C PHE A 860 -2.96 23.83 30.43
N SER A 861 -2.70 24.90 31.17
CA SER A 861 -1.35 25.38 31.42
C SER A 861 -1.15 25.87 32.86
N LEU A 862 0.05 25.67 33.37
CA LEU A 862 0.56 26.24 34.62
C LEU A 862 1.78 27.08 34.28
N GLU A 863 1.68 28.40 34.45
CA GLU A 863 2.79 29.34 34.29
C GLU A 863 3.38 29.69 35.67
N TYR A 864 4.69 29.47 35.83
CA TYR A 864 5.46 29.81 37.02
C TYR A 864 6.51 30.88 36.69
N ALA A 865 6.37 32.06 37.29
CA ALA A 865 7.32 33.17 37.17
C ALA A 865 8.34 33.19 38.33
N GLY A 866 9.62 33.25 38.00
CA GLY A 866 10.70 33.35 38.98
C GLY A 866 11.16 32.01 39.56
N LEU A 867 11.31 31.00 38.71
CA LEU A 867 11.70 29.62 39.01
C LEU A 867 13.19 29.53 39.43
N LEU A 868 14.11 30.01 38.59
CA LEU A 868 15.56 30.02 38.85
C LEU A 868 16.09 31.45 39.06
N ASN A 869 15.55 32.42 38.32
CA ASN A 869 15.86 33.85 38.40
C ASN A 869 14.58 34.69 38.40
N ARG A 870 14.54 35.84 39.07
CA ARG A 870 13.33 36.70 39.27
C ARG A 870 12.70 37.29 38.00
N GLN A 871 13.16 36.89 36.82
CA GLN A 871 12.73 37.38 35.51
C GLN A 871 12.61 36.24 34.50
N ASP A 872 12.64 34.98 34.92
CA ASP A 872 12.31 33.85 34.06
C ASP A 872 10.83 33.45 34.22
N VAL A 873 10.37 32.67 33.25
CA VAL A 873 9.09 31.95 33.32
C VAL A 873 9.29 30.52 32.82
N ALA A 874 8.69 29.57 33.53
CA ALA A 874 8.39 28.24 33.03
C ALA A 874 6.89 28.10 32.79
N ARG A 875 6.48 27.44 31.71
CA ARG A 875 5.11 27.02 31.45
C ARG A 875 5.09 25.51 31.25
N VAL A 876 4.18 24.82 31.93
CA VAL A 876 3.85 23.42 31.67
C VAL A 876 2.45 23.38 31.05
N SER A 877 2.27 22.71 29.92
CA SER A 877 0.99 22.52 29.25
C SER A 877 0.60 21.04 29.20
N LEU A 878 -0.70 20.74 29.31
CA LEU A 878 -1.31 19.49 28.86
C LEU A 878 -2.29 19.84 27.74
N ILE A 879 -2.10 19.26 26.56
CA ILE A 879 -2.76 19.66 25.32
C ILE A 879 -3.47 18.45 24.70
N GLN A 880 -4.75 18.61 24.38
CA GLN A 880 -5.43 17.83 23.35
C GLN A 880 -5.66 18.78 22.15
N PRO A 881 -4.99 18.57 21.01
CA PRO A 881 -5.26 19.29 19.76
C PRO A 881 -6.69 19.05 19.27
N LEU A 882 -7.06 19.62 18.11
CA LEU A 882 -8.36 19.35 17.52
C LEU A 882 -8.48 17.86 17.14
N HIS A 883 -9.43 17.19 17.76
CA HIS A 883 -9.68 15.76 17.65
C HIS A 883 -11.16 15.54 17.32
N THR A 884 -11.44 14.73 16.31
CA THR A 884 -12.81 14.39 15.89
C THR A 884 -13.33 13.21 16.69
N GLU A 885 -14.43 13.45 17.42
CA GLU A 885 -15.10 12.46 18.28
C GLU A 885 -15.96 11.51 17.42
N ASN A 886 -16.71 12.08 16.47
CA ASN A 886 -17.57 11.36 15.53
C ASN A 886 -17.90 12.23 14.29
N GLY A 887 -18.57 11.60 13.33
CA GLY A 887 -18.91 12.14 12.02
C GLY A 887 -18.77 11.04 10.97
N ALA A 888 -19.41 11.22 9.82
CA ALA A 888 -19.27 10.28 8.70
C ALA A 888 -19.44 11.01 7.36
N LEU A 889 -18.58 10.67 6.39
CA LEU A 889 -18.71 11.12 5.00
C LEU A 889 -19.42 10.04 4.20
N ARG A 890 -20.44 10.40 3.43
CA ARG A 890 -20.99 9.52 2.39
C ARG A 890 -20.26 9.77 1.09
N PHE A 891 -19.43 8.81 0.71
CA PHE A 891 -18.76 8.72 -0.58
C PHE A 891 -19.72 8.14 -1.62
N ASN A 892 -19.98 8.88 -2.71
CA ASN A 892 -20.87 8.44 -3.79
C ASN A 892 -20.06 8.17 -5.06
N THR A 893 -20.06 6.92 -5.51
CA THR A 893 -19.23 6.43 -6.61
C THR A 893 -20.03 5.49 -7.51
N THR A 894 -19.45 5.09 -8.63
CA THR A 894 -19.90 3.89 -9.36
C THR A 894 -19.14 2.66 -8.86
N ASP A 895 -19.84 1.53 -8.74
CA ASP A 895 -19.32 0.23 -8.30
C ASP A 895 -20.15 -0.91 -8.95
N ILE A 896 -19.68 -2.15 -8.89
CA ILE A 896 -20.39 -3.34 -9.41
C ILE A 896 -21.60 -3.64 -8.51
N VAL A 897 -22.81 -3.37 -9.01
CA VAL A 897 -24.06 -3.62 -8.28
C VAL A 897 -24.65 -5.02 -8.51
N ASP A 898 -24.21 -5.73 -9.56
CA ASP A 898 -24.49 -7.14 -9.78
C ASP A 898 -23.22 -7.91 -10.15
N ARG A 899 -22.70 -8.69 -9.19
CA ARG A 899 -21.54 -9.59 -9.33
C ARG A 899 -21.77 -10.78 -10.26
N THR A 900 -22.99 -10.94 -10.80
CA THR A 900 -23.32 -11.97 -11.81
C THR A 900 -23.14 -11.46 -13.24
N THR A 901 -23.22 -10.14 -13.46
CA THR A 901 -23.25 -9.54 -14.80
C THR A 901 -22.24 -8.42 -15.02
N GLY A 902 -21.56 -7.96 -13.96
CA GLY A 902 -20.68 -6.81 -14.00
C GLY A 902 -21.42 -5.48 -14.18
N GLU A 903 -22.73 -5.42 -13.88
CA GLU A 903 -23.50 -4.18 -14.02
C GLU A 903 -22.95 -3.11 -13.06
N LEU A 904 -22.44 -2.02 -13.64
CA LEU A 904 -21.97 -0.85 -12.93
C LEU A 904 -23.15 0.06 -12.53
N GLY A 905 -23.25 0.40 -11.25
CA GLY A 905 -24.32 1.23 -10.71
C GLY A 905 -23.83 2.19 -9.62
N LEU A 906 -24.70 3.11 -9.19
CA LEU A 906 -24.37 4.07 -8.14
C LEU A 906 -24.40 3.41 -6.76
N VAL A 907 -23.29 3.51 -6.03
CA VAL A 907 -23.13 3.00 -4.67
C VAL A 907 -22.69 4.14 -3.75
N SER A 908 -23.28 4.16 -2.56
CA SER A 908 -22.90 5.05 -1.47
C SER A 908 -22.20 4.25 -0.38
N GLN A 909 -20.96 4.62 -0.03
CA GLN A 909 -20.24 4.11 1.13
C GLN A 909 -20.25 5.17 2.24
N ASP A 910 -20.54 4.77 3.48
CA ASP A 910 -20.45 5.67 4.65
C ASP A 910 -19.11 5.46 5.36
N TRP A 911 -18.20 6.42 5.22
CA TRP A 911 -16.85 6.39 5.79
C TRP A 911 -16.86 7.08 7.17
N GLU A 912 -16.65 6.29 8.22
CA GLU A 912 -16.68 6.79 9.61
C GLU A 912 -15.42 7.60 9.96
N ILE A 913 -15.61 8.73 10.64
CA ILE A 913 -14.54 9.63 11.07
C ILE A 913 -14.31 9.49 12.60
N GLY A 914 -13.04 9.51 12.98
CA GLY A 914 -12.55 9.34 14.34
C GLY A 914 -11.29 8.47 14.35
N GLY A 915 -10.59 8.45 15.48
CA GLY A 915 -9.36 7.67 15.67
C GLY A 915 -8.80 7.93 17.06
N ASP A 916 -7.50 7.73 17.24
CA ASP A 916 -6.90 7.93 18.56
C ASP A 916 -6.79 9.41 18.98
N ARG A 917 -6.93 9.61 20.29
CA ARG A 917 -6.89 10.92 20.95
C ARG A 917 -5.46 11.25 21.36
N ALA A 918 -4.74 11.95 20.49
CA ALA A 918 -3.43 12.50 20.77
C ALA A 918 -3.48 13.37 22.04
N MET A 919 -2.56 13.10 22.98
CA MET A 919 -2.46 13.77 24.27
C MET A 919 -1.00 14.18 24.48
N ILE A 920 -0.76 15.47 24.66
CA ILE A 920 0.58 16.05 24.62
C ILE A 920 0.91 16.73 25.94
N SER A 921 2.06 16.38 26.52
CA SER A 921 2.70 17.13 27.60
C SER A 921 3.76 18.05 27.01
N GLU A 922 3.86 19.29 27.49
CA GLU A 922 4.83 20.26 26.98
C GLU A 922 5.36 21.12 28.14
N VAL A 923 6.67 21.42 28.11
CA VAL A 923 7.34 22.32 29.05
C VAL A 923 8.15 23.33 28.25
N ILE A 924 7.89 24.62 28.46
CA ILE A 924 8.64 25.74 27.87
C ILE A 924 9.25 26.57 29.00
N TYR A 925 10.53 26.89 28.89
CA TYR A 925 11.25 27.77 29.82
C TYR A 925 11.94 28.90 29.05
N SER A 926 11.79 30.15 29.52
CA SER A 926 12.49 31.30 28.93
C SER A 926 13.00 32.26 30.00
N ALA A 927 14.22 32.75 29.81
CA ALA A 927 14.95 33.55 30.79
C ALA A 927 15.87 34.61 30.13
N PRO A 928 15.96 35.83 30.67
CA PRO A 928 16.94 36.82 30.24
C PRO A 928 18.34 36.42 30.71
N LEU A 929 19.31 36.49 29.79
CA LEU A 929 20.71 36.18 30.05
C LEU A 929 21.49 37.41 30.55
N PRO A 930 22.64 37.21 31.24
CA PRO A 930 23.49 38.31 31.69
C PRO A 930 23.96 39.17 30.51
N GLY A 931 23.64 40.46 30.54
CA GLY A 931 23.96 41.40 29.44
C GLY A 931 22.82 42.33 29.02
N ARG A 932 21.60 42.15 29.57
CA ARG A 932 20.35 42.90 29.26
C ARG A 932 19.79 42.75 27.84
N ASN A 933 20.61 42.39 26.88
CA ASN A 933 20.28 42.32 25.45
C ASN A 933 20.19 40.87 24.92
N MET A 934 20.06 39.87 25.78
CA MET A 934 20.02 38.45 25.42
C MET A 934 18.96 37.69 26.22
N SER A 935 18.35 36.68 25.61
CA SER A 935 17.45 35.72 26.28
C SER A 935 17.66 34.30 25.76
N PHE A 936 17.47 33.32 26.64
CA PHE A 936 17.40 31.91 26.32
C PHE A 936 15.93 31.47 26.34
N THR A 937 15.51 30.66 25.37
CA THR A 937 14.26 29.88 25.42
C THR A 937 14.61 28.42 25.15
N GLY A 938 13.95 27.49 25.84
CA GLY A 938 14.06 26.05 25.55
C GLY A 938 12.77 25.34 25.88
N PHE A 939 12.50 24.24 25.16
CA PHE A 939 11.28 23.46 25.35
C PHE A 939 11.53 21.95 25.28
N VAL A 940 10.59 21.20 25.85
CA VAL A 940 10.43 19.74 25.72
C VAL A 940 8.96 19.44 25.49
N ARG A 941 8.63 18.56 24.54
CA ARG A 941 7.30 18.03 24.25
C ARG A 941 7.35 16.51 24.31
N VAL A 942 6.27 15.89 24.80
CA VAL A 942 6.09 14.44 24.88
C VAL A 942 4.67 14.08 24.41
N ASN A 943 4.55 13.08 23.54
CA ASN A 943 3.27 12.45 23.21
C ASN A 943 2.98 11.34 24.23
N LEU A 944 1.76 11.27 24.74
CA LEU A 944 1.41 10.42 25.89
C LEU A 944 0.64 9.14 25.50
N ASN A 945 0.01 9.14 24.32
CA ASN A 945 -1.05 8.18 23.97
C ASN A 945 -0.94 7.58 22.55
N GLU A 946 -0.10 8.10 21.65
CA GLU A 946 0.02 7.52 20.31
C GLU A 946 1.03 6.36 20.32
N THR A 947 0.59 5.20 19.84
CA THR A 947 1.43 4.02 19.59
C THR A 947 1.18 3.55 18.16
N SER A 948 1.62 4.34 17.18
CA SER A 948 1.53 3.99 15.75
C SER A 948 2.71 4.59 14.97
N THR A 949 3.06 3.96 13.86
CA THR A 949 4.37 4.05 13.21
C THR A 949 4.59 5.23 12.26
N TYR A 950 3.57 6.06 11.99
CA TYR A 950 3.58 7.01 10.86
C TYR A 950 3.26 8.48 11.21
N THR A 951 3.70 8.93 12.40
CA THR A 951 3.79 10.36 12.73
C THR A 951 5.24 10.74 13.03
N LEU A 952 5.90 11.40 12.08
CA LEU A 952 7.33 11.82 12.14
C LEU A 952 7.59 13.02 13.09
N HIS A 953 6.74 13.17 14.10
CA HIS A 953 7.05 13.87 15.34
C HIS A 953 7.16 12.82 16.43
N GLY A 954 8.37 12.30 16.64
CA GLY A 954 8.60 11.23 17.61
C GLY A 954 8.09 11.56 19.01
N ASP A 955 7.85 10.54 19.82
CA ASP A 955 7.19 10.60 21.14
C ASP A 955 7.81 11.62 22.10
N PHE A 956 9.06 12.03 21.85
CA PHE A 956 9.77 13.09 22.51
C PHE A 956 10.39 14.06 21.49
N GLY A 957 10.22 15.37 21.70
CA GLY A 957 10.89 16.43 20.94
C GLY A 957 11.36 17.57 21.83
N ALA A 958 12.58 18.07 21.64
CA ALA A 958 13.15 19.13 22.47
C ALA A 958 14.05 20.08 21.66
N GLY A 959 14.14 21.34 22.08
CA GLY A 959 14.96 22.35 21.40
C GLY A 959 15.29 23.55 22.29
N ALA A 960 16.26 24.36 21.87
CA ALA A 960 16.63 25.61 22.54
C ALA A 960 17.13 26.70 21.58
N SER A 961 16.90 27.96 21.93
CA SER A 961 17.31 29.14 21.19
C SER A 961 17.92 30.21 22.10
N ILE A 962 18.80 31.04 21.52
CA ILE A 962 19.39 32.21 22.18
C ILE A 962 19.15 33.43 21.29
N ARG A 963 18.26 34.32 21.74
CA ARG A 963 17.91 35.56 21.03
C ARG A 963 18.80 36.70 21.50
N TRP A 964 19.30 37.49 20.56
CA TRP A 964 20.09 38.71 20.79
C TRP A 964 19.29 39.92 20.30
N ALA A 965 19.29 41.00 21.07
CA ALA A 965 18.72 42.28 20.70
C ALA A 965 19.84 43.32 20.55
N PHE A 966 19.97 43.93 19.38
CA PHE A 966 20.98 44.96 19.08
C PHE A 966 20.41 46.37 19.30
#